data_AF-A0A9C6SVE9-F1
#
_entry.id   AF-A0A9C6SVE9-F1
#
_cell.length_a   1.000
_cell.length_b   1.000
_cell.length_c   1.000
_cell.angle_alpha   90.00
_cell.angle_beta   90.00
_cell.angle_gamma   90.00
#
_symmetry.space_group_name_H-M   'P 1'
#
loop_
_entity.id
_entity.type
_entity.pdbx_description
1 polymer ?
#
loop_
_entity_poly.entity_id
_entity_poly.type
_entity_poly.pdbx_seq_one_letter_code
_entity_poly.pdbx_strand_id
1 'polypeptide(L)'
;MRRVLQISVWATHSLLLLLLLQPPLHFAQIQHQSRYSMTSPDSNNVAEFSRRLATFSLNVYNKLITQKPNQNIIFSPFSIQTCAAMARLGAVGETAAQLDRGLGLISNNEAQIAESFHHVLTAYENSSILHIANKIYIMTGFELKDEFSSLISKQFLSAVEPVDFAKNVEAASKINSWVEQRTNNLIKDLVPPSALDKDSRLVLINAIHFKGNWVHQFPERDTRNEPFHLNDADSIEVPMMNLKKRFRYANLGDLDATALELPYKDSDLSMLIVLPNSKTGLSQLEEKLRSTPLSQITGALYSTDVIVKLPKFKSEFEVELSETFKQLGMTQLFSNEADFSNMLQSPEELKVSKIIHKAFIDVNEKGTEAAAATGVLTDVKTDFGIDNDRAGLLQTAFVVSYMVFAPLFGYLGDRYPRRLLMAVGVTLWSTTTILGSFMHQFGWFLTFRAMVGIGEASYSTIAPTIISDLFVNSVRSQMLALFYFAIPVGSGLGYIVGSKTAHLANNWRWALRVTPILGLIAVVLIFLIKDPKRGASEASHNLQPTSFLTDVKELVKNRSFMLSTAGFTCVAFVAGALAWWGPTYIHMGLRMQPGNEDLQLDDVSYKFGLVAMGAGLIGVPLGSVLAQRLRGRIENCDPYICAVGLFISAPMVFAALILPQTNGTMCFIFVFIAQVTLNLSWSIVADMLLYVVVPTRRSTAEAFQILISHALGDAGSPYLVGAISVAIKNHLSSEPKMISNQSFQSMSQVLENATETVTNTLKDMSFSPRVGSSEDVIKFEALQYSLFSTTFVEVLGGIFFLFTACYVIKDRRRAAQESMAKELRLAPGENKKDIFDSECLVMCTDIALRERA
;
A
#
# COMPACT_ATOMS: atom_id res chain seq x y z
N MET A 1 -34.83 8.15 -36.32
CA MET A 1 -34.88 8.48 -34.87
C MET A 1 -33.95 7.55 -34.11
N ARG A 2 -32.78 8.04 -33.69
CA ARG A 2 -31.80 7.25 -32.93
C ARG A 2 -32.20 7.28 -31.45
N ARG A 3 -32.68 6.16 -30.91
CA ARG A 3 -32.89 6.01 -29.46
C ARG A 3 -31.54 5.68 -28.82
N VAL A 4 -30.95 6.65 -28.12
CA VAL A 4 -29.79 6.44 -27.25
C VAL A 4 -30.34 5.90 -25.93
N LEU A 5 -30.16 4.60 -25.68
CA LEU A 5 -30.53 3.99 -24.40
C LEU A 5 -29.38 4.22 -23.41
N GLN A 6 -29.64 5.02 -22.39
CA GLN A 6 -28.72 5.31 -21.29
C GLN A 6 -29.00 4.28 -20.18
N ILE A 7 -28.10 3.32 -19.96
CA ILE A 7 -28.19 2.41 -18.81
C ILE A 7 -27.50 3.11 -17.65
N SER A 8 -28.30 3.59 -16.71
CA SER A 8 -27.85 4.09 -15.43
C SER A 8 -28.10 2.99 -14.41
N VAL A 9 -27.05 2.49 -13.77
CA VAL A 9 -27.14 1.47 -12.72
C VAL A 9 -27.63 2.15 -11.44
N TRP A 10 -28.82 1.77 -11.01
CA TRP A 10 -29.45 2.22 -9.77
C TRP A 10 -29.84 1.00 -8.97
N ALA A 11 -29.44 0.93 -7.71
CA ALA A 11 -30.01 -0.06 -6.80
C ALA A 11 -29.95 0.44 -5.37
N THR A 12 -31.10 0.36 -4.73
CA THR A 12 -31.22 0.27 -3.28
C THR A 12 -30.42 -0.90 -2.73
N HIS A 13 -29.89 -0.71 -1.52
CA HIS A 13 -29.20 -1.68 -0.67
C HIS A 13 -29.18 -3.12 -1.22
N SER A 14 -27.97 -3.57 -1.58
CA SER A 14 -27.58 -4.86 -2.18
C SER A 14 -27.37 -4.78 -3.71
N LEU A 15 -26.12 -4.70 -4.14
CA LEU A 15 -25.77 -5.08 -5.52
C LEU A 15 -25.85 -6.61 -5.60
N LEU A 16 -26.79 -7.17 -6.38
CA LEU A 16 -26.80 -8.60 -6.70
C LEU A 16 -25.64 -8.88 -7.66
N LEU A 17 -24.47 -9.16 -7.11
CA LEU A 17 -23.31 -9.62 -7.87
C LEU A 17 -23.21 -11.14 -7.78
N LEU A 18 -23.98 -11.84 -8.63
CA LEU A 18 -23.76 -13.27 -8.85
C LEU A 18 -22.49 -13.44 -9.69
N LEU A 19 -21.33 -13.51 -9.03
CA LEU A 19 -20.11 -14.10 -9.58
C LEU A 19 -20.34 -15.62 -9.70
N LEU A 20 -21.14 -16.01 -10.68
CA LEU A 20 -21.22 -17.39 -11.10
C LEU A 20 -20.05 -17.62 -12.04
N LEU A 21 -18.95 -18.12 -11.48
CA LEU A 21 -17.90 -18.81 -12.25
C LEU A 21 -18.53 -20.09 -12.80
N GLN A 22 -19.25 -19.96 -13.91
CA GLN A 22 -19.73 -21.09 -14.67
C GLN A 22 -18.90 -21.18 -15.94
N PRO A 23 -18.47 -22.39 -16.34
CA PRO A 23 -18.07 -22.60 -17.73
C PRO A 23 -19.31 -22.25 -18.58
N PRO A 24 -19.15 -21.51 -19.68
CA PRO A 24 -20.30 -21.16 -20.49
C PRO A 24 -20.94 -22.44 -21.02
N LEU A 25 -22.28 -22.49 -20.98
CA LEU A 25 -23.13 -23.50 -21.64
C LEU A 25 -22.87 -23.62 -23.17
N HIS A 26 -21.88 -22.91 -23.71
CA HIS A 26 -21.52 -22.85 -25.12
C HIS A 26 -20.75 -24.05 -25.66
N PHE A 27 -20.47 -25.07 -24.83
CA PHE A 27 -20.07 -26.38 -25.38
C PHE A 27 -21.20 -27.04 -26.21
N ALA A 28 -22.46 -26.61 -26.05
CA ALA A 28 -23.60 -27.21 -26.74
C ALA A 28 -24.10 -26.46 -28.00
N GLN A 29 -23.68 -25.22 -28.28
CA GLN A 29 -24.29 -24.41 -29.35
C GLN A 29 -23.36 -23.91 -30.47
N ILE A 30 -22.04 -24.06 -30.35
CA ILE A 30 -21.10 -23.66 -31.44
C ILE A 30 -20.85 -24.79 -32.47
N GLN A 31 -21.36 -26.00 -32.28
CA GLN A 31 -21.11 -27.11 -33.23
C GLN A 31 -22.00 -27.13 -34.49
N HIS A 32 -22.89 -26.16 -34.70
CA HIS A 32 -23.82 -26.21 -35.85
C HIS A 32 -23.22 -25.88 -37.23
N GLN A 33 -21.90 -25.68 -37.35
CA GLN A 33 -21.22 -25.45 -38.64
C GLN A 33 -20.06 -26.40 -38.98
N SER A 34 -19.83 -27.48 -38.23
CA SER A 34 -18.93 -28.54 -38.68
C SER A 34 -19.58 -29.92 -38.58
N ARG A 35 -19.61 -30.58 -39.73
CA ARG A 35 -20.29 -31.85 -39.99
C ARG A 35 -19.47 -33.00 -39.36
N TYR A 36 -19.58 -33.24 -38.06
CA TYR A 36 -19.26 -34.51 -37.40
C TYR A 36 -19.99 -34.62 -36.06
N SER A 37 -20.96 -35.53 -36.00
CA SER A 37 -21.71 -35.90 -34.80
C SER A 37 -20.83 -36.67 -33.82
N MET A 38 -20.67 -36.15 -32.59
CA MET A 38 -20.40 -36.92 -31.37
C MET A 38 -20.54 -35.98 -30.16
N THR A 39 -21.72 -35.93 -29.53
CA THR A 39 -21.90 -35.36 -28.18
C THR A 39 -21.33 -36.37 -27.19
N SER A 40 -20.19 -36.06 -26.55
CA SER A 40 -19.56 -36.92 -25.55
C SER A 40 -20.36 -36.95 -24.24
N PRO A 41 -20.39 -38.07 -23.50
CA PRO A 41 -21.04 -38.17 -22.18
C PRO A 41 -20.62 -37.06 -21.19
N ASP A 42 -19.37 -36.60 -21.28
CA ASP A 42 -18.77 -35.62 -20.37
C ASP A 42 -19.42 -34.22 -20.42
N SER A 43 -19.98 -33.81 -21.57
CA SER A 43 -20.59 -32.48 -21.70
C SER A 43 -21.93 -32.37 -20.97
N ASN A 44 -22.66 -33.49 -20.83
CA ASN A 44 -23.94 -33.52 -20.11
C ASN A 44 -23.74 -33.43 -18.60
N ASN A 45 -22.70 -34.07 -18.07
CA ASN A 45 -22.38 -34.05 -16.64
C ASN A 45 -21.97 -32.66 -16.15
N VAL A 46 -21.17 -31.93 -16.93
CA VAL A 46 -20.77 -30.54 -16.59
C VAL A 46 -21.99 -29.59 -16.62
N ALA A 47 -22.86 -29.71 -17.63
CA ALA A 47 -24.07 -28.89 -17.70
C ALA A 47 -25.02 -29.16 -16.52
N GLU A 48 -25.16 -30.43 -16.11
CA GLU A 48 -25.96 -30.78 -14.95
C GLU A 48 -25.34 -30.27 -13.64
N PHE A 49 -24.01 -30.36 -13.49
CA PHE A 49 -23.27 -29.78 -12.37
C PHE A 49 -23.55 -28.28 -12.24
N SER A 50 -23.37 -27.52 -13.33
CA SER A 50 -23.60 -26.07 -13.35
C SER A 50 -25.04 -25.71 -13.01
N ARG A 51 -26.02 -26.49 -13.50
CA ARG A 51 -27.44 -26.28 -13.19
C ARG A 51 -27.72 -26.47 -11.69
N ARG A 52 -27.22 -27.55 -11.10
CA ARG A 52 -27.38 -27.86 -9.67
C ARG A 52 -26.68 -26.84 -8.79
N LEU A 53 -25.46 -26.44 -9.15
CA LEU A 53 -24.73 -25.36 -8.49
C LEU A 53 -25.51 -24.04 -8.54
N ALA A 54 -26.12 -23.67 -9.67
CA ALA A 54 -26.93 -22.46 -9.78
C ALA A 54 -28.15 -22.50 -8.85
N THR A 55 -28.85 -23.64 -8.77
CA THR A 55 -29.96 -23.82 -7.84
C THR A 55 -29.50 -23.71 -6.39
N PHE A 56 -28.39 -24.35 -6.03
CA PHE A 56 -27.79 -24.22 -4.70
C PHE A 56 -27.41 -22.76 -4.38
N SER A 57 -26.84 -22.05 -5.35
CA SER A 57 -26.47 -20.63 -5.24
C SER A 57 -27.67 -19.77 -4.87
N LEU A 58 -28.80 -19.93 -5.59
CA LEU A 58 -30.02 -19.18 -5.31
C LEU A 58 -30.61 -19.55 -3.94
N ASN A 59 -30.58 -20.83 -3.56
CA ASN A 59 -31.05 -21.28 -2.26
C ASN A 59 -30.26 -20.65 -1.12
N VAL A 60 -28.93 -20.64 -1.19
CA VAL A 60 -28.06 -19.98 -0.21
C VAL A 60 -28.31 -18.48 -0.20
N TYR A 61 -28.32 -17.82 -1.37
CA TYR A 61 -28.57 -16.39 -1.47
C TYR A 61 -29.89 -15.98 -0.78
N ASN A 62 -30.97 -16.72 -1.01
CA ASN A 62 -32.27 -16.47 -0.40
C ASN A 62 -32.25 -16.53 1.13
N LYS A 63 -31.41 -17.37 1.72
CA LYS A 63 -31.23 -17.42 3.18
C LYS A 63 -30.39 -16.25 3.67
N LEU A 64 -29.31 -15.92 2.95
CA LEU A 64 -28.42 -14.81 3.30
C LEU A 64 -29.13 -13.45 3.28
N ILE A 65 -29.95 -13.15 2.27
CA ILE A 65 -30.73 -11.89 2.22
C ILE A 65 -31.69 -11.75 3.40
N THR A 66 -32.18 -12.87 3.92
CA THR A 66 -33.10 -12.89 5.07
C THR A 66 -32.34 -12.72 6.40
N GLN A 67 -31.15 -13.30 6.50
CA GLN A 67 -30.31 -13.23 7.69
C GLN A 67 -29.58 -11.88 7.84
N LYS A 68 -29.22 -11.25 6.71
CA LYS A 68 -28.44 -10.02 6.66
C LYS A 68 -29.16 -8.98 5.78
N PRO A 69 -30.34 -8.49 6.20
CA PRO A 69 -31.05 -7.46 5.43
C PRO A 69 -30.19 -6.20 5.34
N ASN A 70 -30.22 -5.55 4.18
CA ASN A 70 -29.53 -4.29 3.89
C ASN A 70 -27.98 -4.35 3.87
N GLN A 71 -27.38 -5.54 3.78
CA GLN A 71 -25.94 -5.69 3.54
C GLN A 71 -25.66 -6.11 2.09
N ASN A 72 -24.56 -5.62 1.52
CA ASN A 72 -24.08 -6.12 0.24
C ASN A 72 -23.57 -7.56 0.41
N ILE A 73 -24.20 -8.51 -0.28
CA ILE A 73 -23.88 -9.94 -0.15
C ILE A 73 -22.97 -10.36 -1.29
N ILE A 74 -21.85 -10.96 -0.95
CA ILE A 74 -20.94 -11.61 -1.91
C ILE A 74 -20.52 -12.95 -1.33
N PHE A 75 -20.65 -14.01 -2.10
CA PHE A 75 -20.21 -15.33 -1.67
C PHE A 75 -19.85 -16.17 -2.88
N SER A 76 -19.08 -17.23 -2.65
CA SER A 76 -18.75 -18.21 -3.70
C SER A 76 -19.55 -19.48 -3.46
N PRO A 77 -20.64 -19.71 -4.20
CA PRO A 77 -21.43 -20.93 -4.05
C PRO A 77 -20.60 -22.17 -4.39
N PHE A 78 -19.67 -22.07 -5.34
CA PHE A 78 -18.78 -23.16 -5.72
C PHE A 78 -17.83 -23.53 -4.57
N SER A 79 -17.28 -22.54 -3.87
CA SER A 79 -16.42 -22.75 -2.70
C SER A 79 -17.16 -23.48 -1.58
N ILE A 80 -18.36 -23.00 -1.24
CA ILE A 80 -19.21 -23.59 -0.20
C ILE A 80 -19.58 -25.02 -0.58
N GLN A 81 -20.04 -25.25 -1.82
CA GLN A 81 -20.47 -26.57 -2.28
C GLN A 81 -19.29 -27.55 -2.31
N THR A 82 -18.11 -27.11 -2.74
CA THR A 82 -16.88 -27.94 -2.77
C THR A 82 -16.47 -28.35 -1.35
N CYS A 83 -16.45 -27.41 -0.41
CA CYS A 83 -16.10 -27.70 0.98
C CYS A 83 -17.09 -28.67 1.63
N ALA A 84 -18.39 -28.44 1.44
CA ALA A 84 -19.43 -29.31 1.97
C ALA A 84 -19.45 -30.70 1.27
N ALA A 85 -19.10 -30.77 0.00
CA ALA A 85 -18.95 -32.04 -0.71
C ALA A 85 -17.77 -32.87 -0.17
N MET A 86 -16.64 -32.23 0.20
CA MET A 86 -15.56 -32.91 0.91
C MET A 86 -16.04 -33.50 2.24
N ALA A 87 -16.89 -32.78 2.99
CA ALA A 87 -17.49 -33.30 4.22
C ALA A 87 -18.43 -34.49 3.91
N ARG A 88 -19.24 -34.40 2.86
CA ARG A 88 -20.15 -35.47 2.43
C ARG A 88 -19.44 -36.79 2.13
N LEU A 89 -18.23 -36.78 1.58
CA LEU A 89 -17.48 -38.01 1.30
C LEU A 89 -17.16 -38.83 2.56
N GLY A 90 -17.12 -38.19 3.73
CA GLY A 90 -16.90 -38.86 5.01
C GLY A 90 -18.18 -39.15 5.79
N ALA A 91 -19.34 -38.67 5.32
CA ALA A 91 -20.63 -38.84 5.97
C ALA A 91 -21.32 -40.13 5.53
N VAL A 92 -22.14 -40.73 6.41
CA VAL A 92 -23.00 -41.88 6.09
C VAL A 92 -24.42 -41.69 6.62
N GLY A 93 -25.32 -42.61 6.27
CA GLY A 93 -26.70 -42.61 6.75
C GLY A 93 -27.48 -41.33 6.40
N GLU A 94 -28.22 -40.80 7.37
CA GLU A 94 -29.07 -39.62 7.16
C GLU A 94 -28.23 -38.33 7.06
N THR A 95 -27.05 -38.25 7.69
CA THR A 95 -26.12 -37.11 7.51
C THR A 95 -25.71 -36.97 6.05
N ALA A 96 -25.35 -38.09 5.40
CA ALA A 96 -25.06 -38.15 3.97
C ALA A 96 -26.27 -37.76 3.11
N ALA A 97 -27.44 -38.35 3.41
CA ALA A 97 -28.65 -38.13 2.62
C ALA A 97 -29.14 -36.67 2.68
N GLN A 98 -28.99 -35.98 3.83
CA GLN A 98 -29.29 -34.55 3.95
C GLN A 98 -28.34 -33.69 3.13
N LEU A 99 -27.04 -33.98 3.17
CA LEU A 99 -26.02 -33.27 2.38
C LEU A 99 -26.26 -33.46 0.87
N ASP A 100 -26.59 -34.66 0.41
CA ASP A 100 -26.89 -34.94 -1.01
C ASP A 100 -28.05 -34.08 -1.53
N ARG A 101 -29.15 -34.05 -0.77
CA ARG A 101 -30.35 -33.27 -1.12
C ARG A 101 -30.12 -31.76 -1.00
N GLY A 102 -29.48 -31.31 0.08
CA GLY A 102 -29.29 -29.89 0.39
C GLY A 102 -28.28 -29.20 -0.53
N LEU A 103 -27.18 -29.88 -0.88
CA LEU A 103 -26.19 -29.38 -1.84
C LEU A 103 -26.62 -29.58 -3.30
N GLY A 104 -27.63 -30.42 -3.54
CA GLY A 104 -28.14 -30.74 -4.86
C GLY A 104 -27.17 -31.58 -5.70
N LEU A 105 -26.43 -32.51 -5.11
CA LEU A 105 -25.41 -33.31 -5.79
C LEU A 105 -25.99 -34.18 -6.92
N ILE A 106 -25.17 -34.51 -7.92
CA ILE A 106 -25.59 -35.26 -9.12
C ILE A 106 -25.87 -36.74 -8.79
N SER A 107 -25.16 -37.27 -7.80
CA SER A 107 -25.24 -38.67 -7.36
C SER A 107 -25.25 -38.74 -5.84
N ASN A 108 -25.62 -39.90 -5.31
CA ASN A 108 -25.47 -40.28 -3.90
C ASN A 108 -24.26 -41.22 -3.67
N ASN A 109 -23.54 -41.58 -4.73
CA ASN A 109 -22.33 -42.40 -4.67
C ASN A 109 -21.09 -41.51 -4.49
N GLU A 110 -20.24 -41.80 -3.51
CA GLU A 110 -19.07 -40.99 -3.15
C GLU A 110 -18.08 -40.83 -4.32
N ALA A 111 -17.82 -41.90 -5.06
CA ALA A 111 -16.85 -41.89 -6.17
C ALA A 111 -17.36 -41.01 -7.32
N GLN A 112 -18.64 -41.10 -7.67
CA GLN A 112 -19.25 -40.28 -8.72
C GLN A 112 -19.34 -38.80 -8.31
N ILE A 113 -19.65 -38.52 -7.04
CA ILE A 113 -19.58 -37.14 -6.51
C ILE A 113 -18.16 -36.62 -6.69
N ALA A 114 -17.17 -37.35 -6.20
CA ALA A 114 -15.78 -36.93 -6.26
C ALA A 114 -15.28 -36.72 -7.70
N GLU A 115 -15.62 -37.61 -8.63
CA GLU A 115 -15.31 -37.49 -10.05
C GLU A 115 -15.93 -36.21 -10.66
N SER A 116 -17.19 -35.91 -10.33
CA SER A 116 -17.85 -34.69 -10.84
C SER A 116 -17.16 -33.39 -10.42
N PHE A 117 -16.69 -33.31 -9.17
CA PHE A 117 -15.92 -32.17 -8.69
C PHE A 117 -14.51 -32.14 -9.30
N HIS A 118 -13.88 -33.30 -9.48
CA HIS A 118 -12.55 -33.41 -10.08
C HIS A 118 -12.52 -32.83 -11.50
N HIS A 119 -13.53 -33.13 -12.32
CA HIS A 119 -13.64 -32.56 -13.67
C HIS A 119 -13.69 -31.03 -13.66
N VAL A 120 -14.39 -30.42 -12.71
CA VAL A 120 -14.47 -28.95 -12.61
C VAL A 120 -13.19 -28.36 -12.04
N LEU A 121 -12.61 -28.97 -11.01
CA LEU A 121 -11.38 -28.50 -10.37
C LEU A 121 -10.18 -28.56 -11.34
N THR A 122 -10.04 -29.65 -12.10
CA THR A 122 -8.97 -29.81 -13.09
C THR A 122 -9.14 -28.88 -14.30
N ALA A 123 -10.38 -28.61 -14.72
CA ALA A 123 -10.65 -27.63 -15.78
C ALA A 123 -10.13 -26.23 -15.43
N TYR A 124 -10.15 -25.86 -14.15
CA TYR A 124 -9.69 -24.56 -13.65
C TYR A 124 -8.29 -24.57 -13.03
N GLU A 125 -7.64 -25.73 -12.89
CA GLU A 125 -6.31 -25.85 -12.27
C GLU A 125 -5.26 -25.02 -13.02
N ASN A 126 -5.33 -25.01 -14.36
CA ASN A 126 -4.42 -24.26 -15.23
C ASN A 126 -4.94 -22.87 -15.63
N SER A 127 -6.01 -22.38 -14.98
CA SER A 127 -6.54 -21.05 -15.27
C SER A 127 -5.58 -19.96 -14.78
N SER A 128 -5.28 -18.99 -15.65
CA SER A 128 -4.45 -17.83 -15.29
C SER A 128 -5.21 -16.75 -14.53
N ILE A 129 -6.54 -16.91 -14.40
CA ILE A 129 -7.41 -15.91 -13.77
C ILE A 129 -8.17 -16.44 -12.57
N LEU A 130 -8.23 -17.77 -12.40
CA LEU A 130 -8.94 -18.41 -11.30
C LEU A 130 -8.01 -19.40 -10.61
N HIS A 131 -7.78 -19.22 -9.32
CA HIS A 131 -7.03 -20.16 -8.50
C HIS A 131 -7.95 -20.70 -7.41
N ILE A 132 -8.10 -22.02 -7.40
CA ILE A 132 -8.89 -22.74 -6.39
C ILE A 132 -7.92 -23.63 -5.62
N ALA A 133 -8.00 -23.59 -4.29
CA ALA A 133 -7.19 -24.42 -3.43
C ALA A 133 -8.05 -25.06 -2.35
N ASN A 134 -7.90 -26.37 -2.19
CA ASN A 134 -8.53 -27.15 -1.13
C ASN A 134 -7.48 -27.63 -0.15
N LYS A 135 -7.82 -27.65 1.14
CA LYS A 135 -6.95 -28.22 2.17
C LYS A 135 -7.75 -28.76 3.35
N ILE A 136 -7.27 -29.88 3.88
CA ILE A 136 -7.75 -30.46 5.13
C ILE A 136 -6.66 -30.30 6.19
N TYR A 137 -7.05 -29.74 7.34
CA TYR A 137 -6.23 -29.75 8.54
C TYR A 137 -6.81 -30.79 9.51
N ILE A 138 -5.95 -31.67 10.04
CA ILE A 138 -6.35 -32.75 10.94
C ILE A 138 -5.61 -32.63 12.28
N MET A 139 -6.26 -33.00 13.39
CA MET A 139 -5.65 -33.01 14.72
C MET A 139 -4.44 -33.94 14.75
N THR A 140 -3.33 -33.46 15.30
CA THR A 140 -2.11 -34.27 15.46
C THR A 140 -2.40 -35.52 16.28
N GLY A 141 -2.00 -36.69 15.78
CA GLY A 141 -2.29 -37.99 16.40
C GLY A 141 -3.56 -38.68 15.88
N PHE A 142 -4.32 -38.03 15.00
CA PHE A 142 -5.44 -38.64 14.27
C PHE A 142 -5.05 -38.88 12.82
N GLU A 143 -5.59 -39.96 12.24
CA GLU A 143 -5.38 -40.34 10.85
C GLU A 143 -6.71 -40.47 10.11
N LEU A 144 -6.73 -40.02 8.86
CA LEU A 144 -7.85 -40.24 7.94
C LEU A 144 -7.91 -41.72 7.54
N LYS A 145 -9.12 -42.23 7.26
CA LYS A 145 -9.25 -43.53 6.57
C LYS A 145 -8.65 -43.46 5.16
N ASP A 146 -8.03 -44.55 4.72
CA ASP A 146 -7.31 -44.61 3.44
C ASP A 146 -8.19 -44.27 2.24
N GLU A 147 -9.44 -44.76 2.22
CA GLU A 147 -10.40 -44.50 1.15
C GLU A 147 -10.76 -43.01 1.07
N PHE A 148 -11.07 -42.38 2.21
CA PHE A 148 -11.39 -40.96 2.29
C PHE A 148 -10.18 -40.10 1.89
N SER A 149 -9.00 -40.42 2.43
CA SER A 149 -7.75 -39.73 2.11
C SER A 149 -7.42 -39.81 0.60
N SER A 150 -7.62 -40.98 -0.01
CA SER A 150 -7.41 -41.19 -1.45
C SER A 150 -8.40 -40.38 -2.30
N LEU A 151 -9.69 -40.33 -1.93
CA LEU A 151 -10.69 -39.52 -2.66
C LEU A 151 -10.38 -38.02 -2.57
N ILE A 152 -10.10 -37.51 -1.38
CA ILE A 152 -9.78 -36.10 -1.16
C ILE A 152 -8.51 -35.69 -1.92
N SER A 153 -7.44 -36.48 -1.81
CA SER A 153 -6.15 -36.14 -2.42
C SER A 153 -6.21 -36.20 -3.94
N LYS A 154 -6.84 -37.24 -4.52
CA LYS A 154 -6.88 -37.44 -5.98
C LYS A 154 -7.96 -36.60 -6.66
N GLN A 155 -9.16 -36.56 -6.09
CA GLN A 155 -10.32 -35.98 -6.77
C GLN A 155 -10.49 -34.50 -6.43
N PHE A 156 -10.31 -34.12 -5.16
CA PHE A 156 -10.44 -32.73 -4.72
C PHE A 156 -9.13 -31.93 -4.74
N LEU A 157 -8.02 -32.54 -5.17
CA LEU A 157 -6.69 -31.91 -5.25
C LEU A 157 -6.28 -31.26 -3.92
N SER A 158 -6.67 -31.88 -2.81
CA SER A 158 -6.55 -31.31 -1.47
C SER A 158 -5.41 -31.96 -0.71
N ALA A 159 -4.56 -31.13 -0.10
CA ALA A 159 -3.51 -31.61 0.79
C ALA A 159 -4.08 -31.85 2.20
N VAL A 160 -3.53 -32.85 2.90
CA VAL A 160 -3.84 -33.12 4.31
C VAL A 160 -2.65 -32.67 5.16
N GLU A 161 -2.89 -31.85 6.17
CA GLU A 161 -1.84 -31.35 7.06
C GLU A 161 -2.19 -31.54 8.55
N PRO A 162 -1.31 -32.16 9.35
CA PRO A 162 -1.51 -32.26 10.79
C PRO A 162 -1.27 -30.93 11.50
N VAL A 163 -2.15 -30.58 12.43
CA VAL A 163 -2.13 -29.38 13.27
C VAL A 163 -2.58 -29.72 14.69
N ASP A 164 -2.00 -29.06 15.68
CA ASP A 164 -2.43 -29.19 17.08
C ASP A 164 -3.49 -28.12 17.41
N PHE A 165 -4.77 -28.51 17.40
CA PHE A 165 -5.88 -27.60 17.69
C PHE A 165 -5.99 -27.20 19.16
N ALA A 166 -5.33 -27.91 20.08
CA ALA A 166 -5.24 -27.47 21.47
C ALA A 166 -4.46 -26.14 21.59
N LYS A 167 -3.57 -25.87 20.64
CA LYS A 167 -2.91 -24.57 20.43
C LYS A 167 -3.68 -23.73 19.42
N ASN A 168 -4.94 -23.44 19.72
CA ASN A 168 -5.89 -22.79 18.80
C ASN A 168 -5.38 -21.51 18.12
N VAL A 169 -4.62 -20.64 18.81
CA VAL A 169 -4.03 -19.43 18.21
C VAL A 169 -2.99 -19.76 17.14
N GLU A 170 -2.10 -20.73 17.41
CA GLU A 170 -1.07 -21.18 16.46
C GLU A 170 -1.72 -21.91 15.28
N ALA A 171 -2.71 -22.76 15.56
CA ALA A 171 -3.48 -23.48 14.55
C ALA A 171 -4.22 -22.52 13.60
N ALA A 172 -4.95 -21.55 14.14
CA ALA A 172 -5.66 -20.53 13.37
C ALA A 172 -4.69 -19.68 12.54
N SER A 173 -3.57 -19.24 13.13
CA SER A 173 -2.54 -18.48 12.40
C SER A 173 -1.97 -19.26 11.22
N LYS A 174 -1.67 -20.55 11.41
CA LYS A 174 -1.17 -21.44 10.35
C LYS A 174 -2.19 -21.65 9.22
N ILE A 175 -3.45 -21.84 9.59
CA ILE A 175 -4.57 -21.96 8.65
C ILE A 175 -4.73 -20.66 7.84
N ASN A 176 -4.83 -19.51 8.52
CA ASN A 176 -5.06 -18.22 7.89
C ASN A 176 -3.88 -17.83 6.99
N SER A 177 -2.64 -18.08 7.41
CA SER A 177 -1.45 -17.86 6.59
C SER A 177 -1.51 -18.63 5.26
N TRP A 178 -2.02 -19.86 5.26
CA TRP A 178 -2.20 -20.63 4.03
C TRP A 178 -3.31 -20.06 3.15
N VAL A 179 -4.44 -19.66 3.73
CA VAL A 179 -5.54 -19.02 3.00
C VAL A 179 -5.08 -17.71 2.36
N GLU A 180 -4.35 -16.88 3.10
CA GLU A 180 -3.78 -15.63 2.61
C GLU A 180 -2.86 -15.86 1.42
N GLN A 181 -1.94 -16.83 1.52
CA GLN A 181 -1.05 -17.19 0.41
C GLN A 181 -1.82 -17.64 -0.84
N ARG A 182 -2.93 -18.37 -0.67
CA ARG A 182 -3.76 -18.86 -1.79
C ARG A 182 -4.71 -17.82 -2.35
N THR A 183 -4.93 -16.73 -1.62
CA THR A 183 -5.86 -15.65 -1.99
C THR A 183 -5.15 -14.33 -2.24
N ASN A 184 -3.85 -14.36 -2.52
CA ASN A 184 -3.05 -13.17 -2.78
C ASN A 184 -3.16 -12.12 -1.64
N ASN A 185 -3.31 -12.60 -0.41
CA ASN A 185 -3.51 -11.84 0.83
C ASN A 185 -4.80 -11.01 0.89
N LEU A 186 -5.81 -11.36 0.08
CA LEU A 186 -7.11 -10.69 0.12
C LEU A 186 -8.03 -11.26 1.20
N ILE A 187 -7.99 -12.57 1.43
CA ILE A 187 -8.78 -13.21 2.49
C ILE A 187 -7.86 -13.45 3.69
N LYS A 188 -8.00 -12.58 4.69
CA LYS A 188 -7.29 -12.66 5.97
C LYS A 188 -8.21 -13.13 7.08
N ASP A 189 -7.60 -13.75 8.09
CA ASP A 189 -8.27 -14.16 9.32
C ASP A 189 -9.55 -15.00 9.10
N LEU A 190 -9.54 -15.90 8.10
CA LEU A 190 -10.71 -16.73 7.75
C LEU A 190 -11.24 -17.53 8.95
N VAL A 191 -10.33 -18.13 9.72
CA VAL A 191 -10.66 -18.94 10.89
C VAL A 191 -10.20 -18.19 12.15
N PRO A 192 -11.12 -17.67 12.98
CA PRO A 192 -10.74 -17.04 14.23
C PRO A 192 -10.25 -18.11 15.22
N PRO A 193 -9.29 -17.79 16.11
CA PRO A 193 -8.83 -18.74 17.14
C PRO A 193 -9.95 -19.29 18.03
N SER A 194 -11.02 -18.53 18.22
CA SER A 194 -12.22 -18.94 18.98
C SER A 194 -13.13 -19.93 18.23
N ALA A 195 -12.85 -20.22 16.96
CA ALA A 195 -13.50 -21.30 16.21
C ALA A 195 -12.81 -22.65 16.38
N LEU A 196 -11.61 -22.67 16.98
CA LEU A 196 -10.83 -23.87 17.24
C LEU A 196 -10.67 -24.10 18.74
N ASP A 197 -10.77 -25.34 19.16
CA ASP A 197 -10.60 -25.78 20.52
C ASP A 197 -9.91 -27.15 20.59
N LYS A 198 -9.66 -27.65 21.81
CA LYS A 198 -9.05 -28.96 22.07
C LYS A 198 -9.88 -30.14 21.54
N ASP A 199 -11.17 -29.93 21.30
CA ASP A 199 -12.12 -30.95 20.84
C ASP A 199 -12.25 -30.93 19.31
N SER A 200 -11.65 -29.94 18.64
CA SER A 200 -11.57 -29.84 17.20
C SER A 200 -10.73 -30.98 16.63
N ARG A 201 -11.22 -31.62 15.56
CA ARG A 201 -10.58 -32.79 14.93
C ARG A 201 -10.17 -32.56 13.48
N LEU A 202 -11.00 -31.84 12.71
CA LEU A 202 -10.74 -31.52 11.32
C LEU A 202 -11.22 -30.10 10.99
N VAL A 203 -10.51 -29.44 10.08
CA VAL A 203 -10.94 -28.19 9.43
C VAL A 203 -10.81 -28.37 7.92
N LEU A 204 -11.92 -28.21 7.21
CA LEU A 204 -11.99 -28.25 5.75
C LEU A 204 -11.99 -26.82 5.21
N ILE A 205 -11.10 -26.53 4.27
CA ILE A 205 -10.95 -25.19 3.71
C ILE A 205 -10.96 -25.27 2.20
N ASN A 206 -11.82 -24.43 1.60
CA ASN A 206 -11.72 -24.07 0.19
C ASN A 206 -11.39 -22.57 0.12
N ALA A 207 -10.37 -22.22 -0.64
CA ALA A 207 -10.02 -20.84 -0.95
C ALA A 207 -10.13 -20.65 -2.47
N ILE A 208 -10.81 -19.58 -2.88
CA ILE A 208 -10.96 -19.21 -4.29
C ILE A 208 -10.49 -17.78 -4.48
N HIS A 209 -9.69 -17.57 -5.53
CA HIS A 209 -9.12 -16.29 -5.89
C HIS A 209 -9.35 -16.03 -7.37
N PHE A 210 -9.99 -14.91 -7.69
CA PHE A 210 -10.38 -14.56 -9.04
C PHE A 210 -9.82 -13.19 -9.43
N LYS A 211 -8.93 -13.21 -10.43
CA LYS A 211 -8.27 -12.03 -11.00
C LYS A 211 -8.41 -12.02 -12.52
N GLY A 212 -9.35 -11.24 -13.03
CA GLY A 212 -9.67 -11.18 -14.46
C GLY A 212 -9.63 -9.76 -14.99
N ASN A 213 -8.93 -9.52 -16.10
CA ASN A 213 -9.04 -8.25 -16.83
C ASN A 213 -10.29 -8.24 -17.70
N TRP A 214 -10.97 -7.10 -17.86
CA TRP A 214 -12.07 -6.98 -18.82
C TRP A 214 -11.57 -7.18 -20.25
N VAL A 215 -12.34 -7.86 -21.12
CA VAL A 215 -12.10 -7.81 -22.58
C VAL A 215 -12.19 -6.37 -23.08
N HIS A 216 -13.14 -5.61 -22.53
CA HIS A 216 -13.35 -4.20 -22.82
C HIS A 216 -13.18 -3.39 -21.54
N GLN A 217 -11.95 -2.91 -21.29
CA GLN A 217 -11.64 -2.07 -20.14
C GLN A 217 -12.33 -0.70 -20.23
N PHE A 218 -12.69 -0.16 -19.07
CA PHE A 218 -13.24 1.18 -18.95
C PHE A 218 -12.10 2.20 -19.04
N PRO A 219 -12.23 3.31 -19.79
CA PRO A 219 -11.22 4.36 -19.78
C PRO A 219 -11.26 5.12 -18.45
N GLU A 220 -10.16 5.12 -17.69
CA GLU A 220 -10.08 5.84 -16.38
C GLU A 220 -10.46 7.33 -16.49
N ARG A 221 -10.17 7.98 -17.63
CA ARG A 221 -10.54 9.39 -17.90
C ARG A 221 -12.06 9.64 -18.00
N ASP A 222 -12.82 8.57 -18.25
CA ASP A 222 -14.27 8.62 -18.40
C ASP A 222 -14.98 8.20 -17.10
N THR A 223 -14.25 7.75 -16.08
CA THR A 223 -14.76 7.56 -14.71
C THR A 223 -15.00 8.91 -14.04
N ARG A 224 -16.20 9.14 -13.54
CA ARG A 224 -16.58 10.39 -12.85
C ARG A 224 -17.45 10.07 -11.64
N ASN A 225 -17.43 10.94 -10.62
CA ASN A 225 -18.40 10.82 -9.55
C ASN A 225 -19.79 11.07 -10.12
N GLU A 226 -20.68 10.10 -9.94
CA GLU A 226 -22.10 10.22 -10.25
C GLU A 226 -22.93 9.69 -9.07
N PRO A 227 -24.17 10.18 -8.88
CA PRO A 227 -25.03 9.70 -7.83
C PRO A 227 -25.40 8.22 -8.07
N PHE A 228 -25.32 7.44 -7.01
CA PHE A 228 -25.84 6.08 -6.90
C PHE A 228 -27.00 6.10 -5.89
N HIS A 229 -28.21 5.80 -6.36
CA HIS A 229 -29.43 5.90 -5.56
C HIS A 229 -29.58 4.69 -4.64
N LEU A 230 -29.58 4.93 -3.32
CA LEU A 230 -29.81 3.92 -2.28
C LEU A 230 -31.29 3.68 -2.02
N ASN A 231 -32.15 4.61 -2.42
CA ASN A 231 -33.62 4.55 -2.48
C ASN A 231 -34.15 5.79 -3.24
N ASP A 232 -35.46 6.00 -3.24
CA ASP A 232 -36.08 7.13 -3.95
C ASP A 232 -35.72 8.49 -3.35
N ALA A 233 -35.32 8.54 -2.07
CA ALA A 233 -34.96 9.75 -1.34
C ALA A 233 -33.43 9.96 -1.22
N ASP A 234 -32.66 8.88 -1.09
CA ASP A 234 -31.24 8.91 -0.74
C ASP A 234 -30.34 8.52 -1.92
N SER A 235 -29.24 9.24 -2.08
CA SER A 235 -28.17 8.91 -3.02
C SER A 235 -26.80 9.24 -2.47
N ILE A 236 -25.81 8.45 -2.85
CA ILE A 236 -24.40 8.67 -2.53
C ILE A 236 -23.61 8.92 -3.82
N GLU A 237 -22.62 9.80 -3.79
CA GLU A 237 -21.71 10.00 -4.93
C GLU A 237 -20.68 8.88 -4.98
N VAL A 238 -20.59 8.18 -6.12
CA VAL A 238 -19.64 7.08 -6.32
C VAL A 238 -18.86 7.26 -7.62
N PRO A 239 -17.60 6.79 -7.69
CA PRO A 239 -16.86 6.75 -8.95
C PRO A 239 -17.55 5.82 -9.95
N MET A 240 -18.23 6.40 -10.93
CA MET A 240 -19.00 5.71 -11.96
C MET A 240 -18.14 5.56 -13.21
N MET A 241 -17.75 4.33 -13.52
CA MET A 241 -17.00 4.00 -14.73
C MET A 241 -17.93 4.04 -15.93
N ASN A 242 -17.45 4.51 -17.08
CA ASN A 242 -18.29 4.69 -18.27
C ASN A 242 -17.63 4.06 -19.50
N LEU A 243 -18.38 3.26 -20.26
CA LEU A 243 -17.90 2.62 -21.47
C LEU A 243 -19.04 2.43 -22.47
N LYS A 244 -18.80 2.79 -23.73
CA LYS A 244 -19.69 2.47 -24.85
C LYS A 244 -19.05 1.41 -25.74
N LYS A 245 -19.67 0.22 -25.80
CA LYS A 245 -19.19 -0.90 -26.63
C LYS A 245 -20.33 -1.86 -26.97
N ARG A 246 -20.05 -2.85 -27.82
CA ARG A 246 -20.96 -3.98 -28.03
C ARG A 246 -20.82 -4.97 -26.89
N PHE A 247 -21.93 -5.27 -26.23
CA PHE A 247 -22.00 -6.28 -25.16
C PHE A 247 -23.17 -7.24 -25.42
N ARG A 248 -23.16 -8.37 -24.75
CA ARG A 248 -24.32 -9.27 -24.70
C ARG A 248 -25.30 -8.73 -23.67
N TYR A 249 -26.53 -8.44 -24.10
CA TYR A 249 -27.54 -7.71 -23.35
C TYR A 249 -28.92 -8.35 -23.58
N ALA A 250 -29.79 -8.27 -22.56
CA ALA A 250 -31.19 -8.65 -22.67
C ALA A 250 -32.08 -7.69 -21.88
N ASN A 251 -33.29 -7.45 -22.38
CA ASN A 251 -34.39 -6.91 -21.59
C ASN A 251 -35.24 -8.08 -21.12
N LEU A 252 -35.40 -8.21 -19.82
CA LEU A 252 -36.07 -9.32 -19.15
C LEU A 252 -37.45 -8.84 -18.68
N GLY A 253 -38.41 -8.79 -19.60
CA GLY A 253 -39.75 -8.27 -19.36
C GLY A 253 -40.45 -8.96 -18.18
N ASP A 254 -40.36 -10.29 -18.08
CA ASP A 254 -40.96 -11.07 -16.99
C ASP A 254 -40.37 -10.70 -15.61
N LEU A 255 -39.08 -10.37 -15.59
CA LEU A 255 -38.36 -9.97 -14.38
C LEU A 255 -38.46 -8.48 -14.06
N ASP A 256 -38.99 -7.66 -14.97
CA ASP A 256 -38.89 -6.19 -14.92
C ASP A 256 -37.44 -5.70 -14.71
N ALA A 257 -36.51 -6.30 -15.44
CA ALA A 257 -35.09 -6.04 -15.32
C ALA A 257 -34.38 -6.05 -16.68
N THR A 258 -33.10 -5.67 -16.66
CA THR A 258 -32.18 -5.81 -17.80
C THR A 258 -30.97 -6.62 -17.37
N ALA A 259 -30.37 -7.35 -18.29
CA ALA A 259 -29.15 -8.09 -18.05
C ALA A 259 -28.04 -7.68 -19.02
N LEU A 260 -26.82 -7.67 -18.51
CA LEU A 260 -25.60 -7.33 -19.24
C LEU A 260 -24.49 -8.31 -18.86
N GLU A 261 -23.82 -8.87 -19.86
CA GLU A 261 -22.66 -9.75 -19.68
C GLU A 261 -21.38 -8.99 -20.04
N LEU A 262 -20.47 -8.91 -19.07
CA LEU A 262 -19.14 -8.30 -19.19
C LEU A 262 -18.08 -9.42 -19.22
N PRO A 263 -17.50 -9.73 -20.39
CA PRO A 263 -16.55 -10.84 -20.51
C PRO A 263 -15.16 -10.47 -19.97
N TYR A 264 -14.46 -11.46 -19.41
CA TYR A 264 -13.05 -11.35 -19.02
C TYR A 264 -12.12 -11.83 -20.14
N LYS A 265 -10.99 -11.16 -20.26
CA LYS A 265 -9.97 -11.42 -21.28
C LYS A 265 -9.33 -12.79 -21.05
N ASP A 266 -8.95 -13.44 -22.14
CA ASP A 266 -8.16 -14.69 -22.15
C ASP A 266 -8.84 -15.82 -21.34
N SER A 267 -10.18 -15.81 -21.28
CA SER A 267 -10.99 -16.81 -20.58
C SER A 267 -12.40 -16.92 -21.13
N ASP A 268 -13.10 -17.94 -20.65
CA ASP A 268 -14.52 -18.20 -20.86
C ASP A 268 -15.41 -17.62 -19.74
N LEU A 269 -14.82 -16.89 -18.80
CA LEU A 269 -15.51 -16.30 -17.66
C LEU A 269 -16.09 -14.92 -17.99
N SER A 270 -17.20 -14.58 -17.33
CA SER A 270 -17.84 -13.27 -17.46
C SER A 270 -18.52 -12.83 -16.15
N MET A 271 -18.78 -11.53 -16.02
CA MET A 271 -19.65 -10.98 -14.99
C MET A 271 -21.04 -10.73 -15.60
N LEU A 272 -22.06 -11.37 -15.03
CA LEU A 272 -23.45 -11.12 -15.38
C LEU A 272 -24.05 -10.12 -14.39
N ILE A 273 -24.49 -8.97 -14.88
CA ILE A 273 -25.20 -7.95 -14.12
C ILE A 273 -26.68 -8.05 -14.46
N VAL A 274 -27.54 -8.19 -13.45
CA VAL A 274 -29.00 -8.11 -13.60
C VAL A 274 -29.48 -6.89 -12.83
N LEU A 275 -30.04 -5.92 -13.56
CA LEU A 275 -30.40 -4.61 -13.05
C LEU A 275 -31.93 -4.41 -13.14
N PRO A 276 -32.66 -4.22 -12.03
CA PRO A 276 -34.08 -3.91 -12.08
C PRO A 276 -34.33 -2.59 -12.81
N ASN A 277 -35.47 -2.49 -13.51
CA ASN A 277 -35.83 -1.26 -14.23
C ASN A 277 -36.21 -0.12 -13.28
N SER A 278 -36.79 -0.46 -12.11
CA SER A 278 -37.10 0.47 -11.03
C SER A 278 -35.92 0.63 -10.07
N LYS A 279 -35.70 1.86 -9.56
CA LYS A 279 -34.63 2.17 -8.57
C LYS A 279 -34.77 1.37 -7.27
N THR A 280 -36.00 1.08 -6.87
CA THR A 280 -36.40 0.30 -5.69
C THR A 280 -36.83 -1.13 -6.04
N GLY A 281 -36.53 -1.57 -7.28
CA GLY A 281 -37.02 -2.82 -7.85
C GLY A 281 -36.30 -4.09 -7.40
N LEU A 282 -35.23 -3.98 -6.62
CA LEU A 282 -34.35 -5.11 -6.34
C LEU A 282 -35.05 -6.23 -5.56
N SER A 283 -35.80 -5.91 -4.51
CA SER A 283 -36.47 -6.95 -3.70
C SER A 283 -37.50 -7.75 -4.53
N GLN A 284 -38.20 -7.10 -5.47
CA GLN A 284 -39.11 -7.82 -6.38
C GLN A 284 -38.33 -8.66 -7.40
N LEU A 285 -37.18 -8.16 -7.88
CA LEU A 285 -36.31 -8.94 -8.75
C LEU A 285 -35.79 -10.20 -8.03
N GLU A 286 -35.32 -10.08 -6.79
CA GLU A 286 -34.84 -11.20 -5.98
C GLU A 286 -35.91 -12.26 -5.77
N GLU A 287 -37.16 -11.86 -5.53
CA GLU A 287 -38.29 -12.78 -5.40
C GLU A 287 -38.55 -13.54 -6.71
N LYS A 288 -38.53 -12.85 -7.85
CA LYS A 288 -38.73 -13.48 -9.16
C LYS A 288 -37.56 -14.36 -9.61
N LEU A 289 -36.33 -14.03 -9.20
CA LEU A 289 -35.15 -14.85 -9.48
C LEU A 289 -35.22 -16.22 -8.81
N ARG A 290 -36.01 -16.40 -7.75
CA ARG A 290 -36.20 -17.70 -7.08
C ARG A 290 -36.71 -18.79 -8.01
N SER A 291 -37.55 -18.44 -8.98
CA SER A 291 -38.15 -19.38 -9.94
C SER A 291 -37.51 -19.31 -11.33
N THR A 292 -36.51 -18.45 -11.54
CA THR A 292 -35.92 -18.22 -12.86
C THR A 292 -34.53 -18.84 -12.96
N PRO A 293 -34.34 -19.90 -13.77
CA PRO A 293 -33.03 -20.49 -13.99
C PRO A 293 -32.07 -19.49 -14.64
N LEU A 294 -30.82 -19.45 -14.17
CA LEU A 294 -29.79 -18.59 -14.76
C LEU A 294 -29.61 -18.82 -16.28
N SER A 295 -29.74 -20.07 -16.72
CA SER A 295 -29.65 -20.45 -18.14
C SER A 295 -30.70 -19.77 -19.02
N GLN A 296 -31.86 -19.43 -18.46
CA GLN A 296 -32.89 -18.68 -19.16
C GLN A 296 -32.47 -17.22 -19.35
N ILE A 297 -31.83 -16.62 -18.36
CA ILE A 297 -31.29 -15.25 -18.44
C ILE A 297 -30.17 -15.18 -19.47
N THR A 298 -29.18 -16.07 -19.37
CA THR A 298 -28.02 -16.07 -20.27
C THR A 298 -28.37 -16.48 -21.71
N GLY A 299 -29.39 -17.33 -21.89
CA GLY A 299 -29.94 -17.69 -23.20
C GLY A 299 -30.67 -16.55 -23.91
N ALA A 300 -31.20 -15.56 -23.16
CA ALA A 300 -31.89 -14.40 -23.72
C ALA A 300 -30.94 -13.29 -24.22
N LEU A 301 -29.65 -13.34 -23.87
CA LEU A 301 -28.68 -12.30 -24.19
C LEU A 301 -28.29 -12.29 -25.68
N TYR A 302 -28.38 -11.12 -26.31
CA TYR A 302 -27.95 -10.87 -27.70
C TYR A 302 -26.93 -9.72 -27.78
N SER A 303 -26.07 -9.72 -28.80
CA SER A 303 -25.03 -8.69 -28.96
C SER A 303 -25.61 -7.39 -29.50
N THR A 304 -25.44 -6.28 -28.77
CA THR A 304 -25.86 -4.93 -29.20
C THR A 304 -24.95 -3.85 -28.62
N ASP A 305 -25.01 -2.62 -29.17
CA ASP A 305 -24.29 -1.47 -28.61
C ASP A 305 -24.96 -0.99 -27.32
N VAL A 306 -24.17 -0.94 -26.24
CA VAL A 306 -24.62 -0.55 -24.90
C VAL A 306 -23.70 0.54 -24.36
N ILE A 307 -24.30 1.55 -23.72
CA ILE A 307 -23.57 2.51 -22.86
C ILE A 307 -23.67 1.96 -21.44
N VAL A 308 -22.55 1.48 -20.92
CA VAL A 308 -22.43 0.89 -19.60
C VAL A 308 -21.91 1.95 -18.64
N LYS A 309 -22.68 2.20 -17.58
CA LYS A 309 -22.21 2.91 -16.40
C LYS A 309 -22.16 1.91 -15.25
N LEU A 310 -20.99 1.68 -14.67
CA LEU A 310 -20.80 0.71 -13.60
C LEU A 310 -20.02 1.37 -12.46
N PRO A 311 -20.53 1.36 -11.21
CA PRO A 311 -19.77 1.87 -10.09
C PRO A 311 -18.48 1.07 -9.93
N LYS A 312 -17.38 1.76 -9.63
CA LYS A 312 -16.16 1.15 -9.09
C LYS A 312 -16.40 0.89 -7.61
N PHE A 313 -16.26 -0.36 -7.18
CA PHE A 313 -16.51 -0.75 -5.80
C PHE A 313 -15.60 -1.87 -5.34
N LYS A 314 -15.38 -1.93 -4.04
CA LYS A 314 -14.78 -3.06 -3.33
C LYS A 314 -15.77 -3.52 -2.27
N SER A 315 -15.84 -4.82 -2.04
CA SER A 315 -16.71 -5.33 -0.98
C SER A 315 -16.17 -6.67 -0.48
N GLU A 316 -16.21 -6.80 0.84
CA GLU A 316 -15.87 -8.01 1.57
C GLU A 316 -17.15 -8.55 2.21
N PHE A 317 -17.25 -9.85 2.35
CA PHE A 317 -18.39 -10.48 3.01
C PHE A 317 -17.93 -11.70 3.79
N GLU A 318 -18.33 -11.77 5.04
CA GLU A 318 -18.03 -12.87 5.95
C GLU A 318 -19.32 -13.38 6.58
N VAL A 319 -19.51 -14.70 6.58
CA VAL A 319 -20.70 -15.33 7.15
C VAL A 319 -20.40 -16.70 7.74
N GLU A 320 -21.03 -16.99 8.88
CA GLU A 320 -21.12 -18.33 9.44
C GLU A 320 -22.40 -18.99 8.90
N LEU A 321 -22.24 -20.11 8.20
CA LEU A 321 -23.28 -20.74 7.37
C LEU A 321 -24.05 -21.86 8.08
N SER A 322 -23.80 -22.15 9.36
CA SER A 322 -24.47 -23.27 10.03
C SER A 322 -25.98 -23.10 10.05
N GLU A 323 -26.47 -21.89 10.37
CA GLU A 323 -27.90 -21.60 10.34
C GLU A 323 -28.48 -21.66 8.93
N THR A 324 -27.72 -21.24 7.93
CA THR A 324 -28.12 -21.37 6.51
C THR A 324 -28.26 -22.83 6.10
N PHE A 325 -27.31 -23.69 6.47
CA PHE A 325 -27.36 -25.13 6.17
C PHE A 325 -28.54 -25.80 6.87
N LYS A 326 -28.80 -25.48 8.15
CA LYS A 326 -29.97 -25.98 8.87
C LYS A 326 -31.27 -25.59 8.19
N GLN A 327 -31.40 -24.33 7.75
CA GLN A 327 -32.57 -23.83 7.01
C GLN A 327 -32.73 -24.44 5.61
N LEU A 328 -31.68 -25.04 5.06
CA LEU A 328 -31.70 -25.82 3.82
C LEU A 328 -31.94 -27.32 4.06
N GLY A 329 -32.23 -27.73 5.30
CA GLY A 329 -32.56 -29.11 5.66
C GLY A 329 -31.34 -29.99 6.00
N MET A 330 -30.15 -29.39 6.08
CA MET A 330 -28.92 -30.06 6.52
C MET A 330 -28.73 -29.73 8.01
N THR A 331 -29.39 -30.48 8.89
CA THR A 331 -29.37 -30.23 10.34
C THR A 331 -28.52 -31.24 11.10
N GLN A 332 -28.51 -32.50 10.67
CA GLN A 332 -27.89 -33.60 11.42
C GLN A 332 -26.37 -33.50 11.49
N LEU A 333 -25.70 -32.89 10.50
CA LEU A 333 -24.26 -32.67 10.55
C LEU A 333 -23.78 -31.81 11.73
N PHE A 334 -24.69 -31.02 12.34
CA PHE A 334 -24.38 -30.16 13.50
C PHE A 334 -24.83 -30.77 14.82
N SER A 335 -25.56 -31.88 14.79
CA SER A 335 -26.12 -32.52 15.98
C SER A 335 -25.21 -33.63 16.49
N ASN A 336 -25.57 -34.25 17.63
CA ASN A 336 -24.80 -35.37 18.17
C ASN A 336 -25.08 -36.68 17.42
N GLU A 337 -26.10 -36.71 16.58
CA GLU A 337 -26.44 -37.82 15.68
C GLU A 337 -25.70 -37.73 14.34
N ALA A 338 -24.74 -36.81 14.19
CA ALA A 338 -23.91 -36.69 13.00
C ALA A 338 -23.08 -37.96 12.81
N ASP A 339 -23.15 -38.57 11.62
CA ASP A 339 -22.37 -39.76 11.30
C ASP A 339 -21.33 -39.45 10.22
N PHE A 340 -20.10 -39.24 10.68
CA PHE A 340 -18.90 -39.06 9.87
C PHE A 340 -17.89 -40.20 10.09
N SER A 341 -18.38 -41.40 10.40
CA SER A 341 -17.57 -42.58 10.69
C SER A 341 -16.62 -42.97 9.56
N ASN A 342 -16.80 -42.48 8.33
CA ASN A 342 -15.89 -42.72 7.21
C ASN A 342 -14.71 -41.74 7.11
N MET A 343 -14.58 -40.74 8.00
CA MET A 343 -13.49 -39.77 7.96
C MET A 343 -12.19 -40.25 8.63
N LEU A 344 -12.27 -40.69 9.90
CA LEU A 344 -11.11 -41.02 10.73
C LEU A 344 -10.98 -42.53 10.96
N GLN A 345 -9.75 -43.00 11.14
CA GLN A 345 -9.50 -44.37 11.62
C GLN A 345 -9.95 -44.55 13.08
N SER A 346 -9.90 -43.47 13.87
CA SER A 346 -10.39 -43.46 15.25
C SER A 346 -11.90 -43.69 15.29
N PRO A 347 -12.43 -44.45 16.28
CA PRO A 347 -13.87 -44.64 16.47
C PRO A 347 -14.57 -43.42 17.09
N GLU A 348 -13.87 -42.29 17.28
CA GLU A 348 -14.47 -41.06 17.80
C GLU A 348 -15.59 -40.54 16.90
N GLU A 349 -16.73 -40.23 17.51
CA GLU A 349 -17.86 -39.58 16.82
C GLU A 349 -17.51 -38.13 16.50
N LEU A 350 -17.79 -37.71 15.26
CA LEU A 350 -17.48 -36.38 14.76
C LEU A 350 -18.76 -35.63 14.38
N LYS A 351 -18.73 -34.31 14.49
CA LYS A 351 -19.76 -33.40 13.98
C LYS A 351 -19.13 -32.12 13.46
N VAL A 352 -19.88 -31.39 12.64
CA VAL A 352 -19.49 -30.06 12.18
C VAL A 352 -19.83 -29.05 13.27
N SER A 353 -18.84 -28.28 13.71
CA SER A 353 -19.02 -27.22 14.71
C SER A 353 -19.44 -25.89 14.07
N LYS A 354 -18.74 -25.48 13.01
CA LYS A 354 -18.94 -24.21 12.29
C LYS A 354 -18.62 -24.37 10.81
N ILE A 355 -19.27 -23.56 9.98
CA ILE A 355 -18.95 -23.41 8.55
C ILE A 355 -18.74 -21.92 8.30
N ILE A 356 -17.50 -21.49 8.07
CA ILE A 356 -17.17 -20.08 7.87
C ILE A 356 -16.86 -19.86 6.40
N HIS A 357 -17.52 -18.86 5.80
CA HIS A 357 -17.29 -18.44 4.42
C HIS A 357 -16.90 -16.97 4.38
N LYS A 358 -15.82 -16.65 3.66
CA LYS A 358 -15.38 -15.29 3.41
C LYS A 358 -15.14 -15.08 1.92
N ALA A 359 -15.53 -13.92 1.40
CA ALA A 359 -15.33 -13.56 0.01
C ALA A 359 -14.93 -12.09 -0.11
N PHE A 360 -14.15 -11.79 -1.14
CA PHE A 360 -13.67 -10.47 -1.47
C PHE A 360 -13.87 -10.22 -2.97
N ILE A 361 -14.28 -9.01 -3.34
CA ILE A 361 -14.25 -8.54 -4.73
C ILE A 361 -13.79 -7.09 -4.83
N ASP A 362 -12.96 -6.79 -5.82
CA ASP A 362 -12.56 -5.42 -6.22
C ASP A 362 -12.84 -5.24 -7.71
N VAL A 363 -13.81 -4.38 -8.03
CA VAL A 363 -14.22 -4.07 -9.40
C VAL A 363 -13.72 -2.68 -9.77
N ASN A 364 -12.91 -2.60 -10.82
CA ASN A 364 -12.34 -1.35 -11.32
C ASN A 364 -12.29 -1.31 -12.85
N GLU A 365 -11.67 -0.26 -13.39
CA GLU A 365 -11.66 0.03 -14.81
C GLU A 365 -10.96 -1.05 -15.65
N LYS A 366 -9.97 -1.74 -15.08
CA LYS A 366 -9.15 -2.74 -15.78
C LYS A 366 -9.76 -4.12 -15.75
N GLY A 367 -10.53 -4.43 -14.72
CA GLY A 367 -11.01 -5.77 -14.47
C GLY A 367 -11.61 -5.94 -13.09
N THR A 368 -11.61 -7.18 -12.66
CA THR A 368 -11.81 -7.57 -11.28
C THR A 368 -10.47 -8.05 -10.73
N GLU A 369 -10.09 -7.41 -9.63
CA GLU A 369 -8.89 -7.56 -8.82
C GLU A 369 -7.61 -6.87 -9.32
N ALA A 370 -7.19 -5.82 -8.59
CA ALA A 370 -5.85 -5.25 -8.67
C ALA A 370 -5.40 -4.62 -7.33
N ALA A 371 -4.54 -5.30 -6.57
CA ALA A 371 -3.67 -4.69 -5.56
C ALA A 371 -2.50 -3.96 -6.27
N ALA A 372 -2.75 -2.75 -6.77
CA ALA A 372 -1.77 -2.04 -7.59
C ALA A 372 -0.60 -1.40 -6.83
N ALA A 373 -0.58 -1.41 -5.48
CA ALA A 373 0.44 -0.71 -4.69
C ALA A 373 1.39 -1.61 -3.89
N THR A 374 1.02 -2.85 -3.56
CA THR A 374 1.79 -3.75 -2.67
C THR A 374 2.41 -4.97 -3.36
N GLY A 375 2.08 -5.23 -4.63
CA GLY A 375 2.37 -6.49 -5.32
C GLY A 375 3.82 -6.97 -5.29
N VAL A 376 4.80 -6.10 -5.60
CA VAL A 376 6.20 -6.55 -5.73
C VAL A 376 6.80 -7.02 -4.41
N LEU A 377 6.52 -6.35 -3.28
CA LEU A 377 7.07 -6.77 -1.98
C LEU A 377 6.42 -8.08 -1.52
N THR A 378 5.12 -8.24 -1.77
CA THR A 378 4.40 -9.49 -1.52
C THR A 378 4.98 -10.63 -2.34
N ASP A 379 5.22 -10.41 -3.63
CA ASP A 379 5.83 -11.40 -4.52
C ASP A 379 7.25 -11.79 -4.06
N VAL A 380 8.05 -10.83 -3.59
CA VAL A 380 9.37 -11.05 -2.99
C VAL A 380 9.27 -11.91 -1.72
N LYS A 381 8.29 -11.62 -0.84
CA LYS A 381 8.05 -12.41 0.38
C LYS A 381 7.71 -13.85 0.05
N THR A 382 6.81 -14.05 -0.89
CA THR A 382 6.40 -15.38 -1.35
C THR A 382 7.55 -16.14 -2.01
N ASP A 383 8.29 -15.51 -2.92
CA ASP A 383 9.38 -16.14 -3.67
C ASP A 383 10.57 -16.56 -2.80
N PHE A 384 10.90 -15.79 -1.75
CA PHE A 384 11.96 -16.13 -0.81
C PHE A 384 11.47 -16.82 0.48
N GLY A 385 10.17 -16.98 0.67
CA GLY A 385 9.59 -17.54 1.90
C GLY A 385 9.96 -16.73 3.14
N ILE A 386 9.91 -15.40 3.06
CA ILE A 386 10.32 -14.49 4.13
C ILE A 386 9.13 -13.72 4.71
N ASP A 387 9.18 -13.44 6.01
CA ASP A 387 8.17 -12.67 6.73
C ASP A 387 8.53 -11.16 6.75
N ASN A 388 7.70 -10.35 7.42
CA ASN A 388 7.79 -8.90 7.50
C ASN A 388 9.12 -8.38 8.07
N ASP A 389 9.72 -9.10 9.01
CA ASP A 389 11.01 -8.76 9.63
C ASP A 389 12.16 -8.77 8.61
N ARG A 390 12.27 -9.86 7.84
CA ARG A 390 13.27 -10.04 6.78
C ARG A 390 12.97 -9.17 5.57
N ALA A 391 11.69 -8.94 5.26
CA ALA A 391 11.31 -7.97 4.24
C ALA A 391 11.77 -6.54 4.60
N GLY A 392 11.62 -6.15 5.87
CA GLY A 392 12.14 -4.87 6.39
C GLY A 392 13.66 -4.75 6.32
N LEU A 393 14.38 -5.86 6.52
CA LEU A 393 15.85 -5.91 6.44
C LEU A 393 16.41 -5.45 5.08
N LEU A 394 15.65 -5.62 3.99
CA LEU A 394 16.05 -5.16 2.64
C LEU A 394 16.24 -3.64 2.59
N GLN A 395 15.34 -2.89 3.24
CA GLN A 395 15.43 -1.44 3.32
C GLN A 395 16.54 -1.01 4.29
N THR A 396 16.62 -1.67 5.44
CA THR A 396 17.67 -1.40 6.45
C THR A 396 19.06 -1.60 5.89
N ALA A 397 19.31 -2.70 5.16
CA ALA A 397 20.62 -2.97 4.57
C ALA A 397 21.02 -1.93 3.50
N PHE A 398 20.06 -1.46 2.71
CA PHE A 398 20.27 -0.36 1.77
C PHE A 398 20.65 0.94 2.48
N VAL A 399 19.89 1.35 3.50
CA VAL A 399 20.11 2.61 4.25
C VAL A 399 21.45 2.57 5.00
N VAL A 400 21.76 1.48 5.69
CA VAL A 400 23.04 1.32 6.42
C VAL A 400 24.22 1.39 5.45
N SER A 401 24.14 0.70 4.30
CA SER A 401 25.20 0.77 3.29
C SER A 401 25.34 2.19 2.72
N TYR A 402 24.24 2.87 2.43
CA TYR A 402 24.27 4.26 1.98
C TYR A 402 24.97 5.19 2.99
N MET A 403 24.62 5.07 4.27
CA MET A 403 25.22 5.87 5.35
C MET A 403 26.71 5.61 5.53
N VAL A 404 27.14 4.35 5.52
CA VAL A 404 28.56 3.98 5.74
C VAL A 404 29.44 4.45 4.58
N PHE A 405 28.95 4.41 3.35
CA PHE A 405 29.73 4.77 2.17
C PHE A 405 29.63 6.25 1.78
N ALA A 406 28.65 7.01 2.29
CA ALA A 406 28.56 8.45 2.03
C ALA A 406 29.85 9.22 2.44
N PRO A 407 30.44 9.04 3.65
CA PRO A 407 31.72 9.67 4.02
C PRO A 407 32.87 9.35 3.07
N LEU A 408 32.91 8.13 2.52
CA LEU A 408 33.93 7.72 1.55
C LEU A 408 33.78 8.53 0.25
N PHE A 409 32.57 8.62 -0.30
CA PHE A 409 32.32 9.40 -1.51
C PHE A 409 32.47 10.91 -1.29
N GLY A 410 32.18 11.41 -0.08
CA GLY A 410 32.48 12.79 0.30
C GLY A 410 33.99 13.08 0.24
N TYR A 411 34.81 12.22 0.85
CA TYR A 411 36.27 12.35 0.78
C TYR A 411 36.81 12.28 -0.66
N LEU A 412 36.30 11.34 -1.45
CA LEU A 412 36.72 11.14 -2.84
C LEU A 412 36.25 12.28 -3.75
N GLY A 413 35.02 12.77 -3.58
CA GLY A 413 34.41 13.82 -4.39
C GLY A 413 35.19 15.14 -4.34
N ASP A 414 35.78 15.47 -3.20
CA ASP A 414 36.59 16.66 -3.02
C ASP A 414 37.99 16.55 -3.66
N ARG A 415 38.48 15.34 -3.96
CA ARG A 415 39.88 15.08 -4.36
C ARG A 415 40.06 14.51 -5.76
N TYR A 416 39.07 13.78 -6.25
CA TYR A 416 39.12 13.06 -7.52
C TYR A 416 38.07 13.61 -8.50
N PRO A 417 38.18 13.31 -9.81
CA PRO A 417 37.23 13.78 -10.81
C PRO A 417 35.78 13.34 -10.49
N ARG A 418 34.90 14.31 -10.24
CA ARG A 418 33.54 14.04 -9.72
C ARG A 418 32.69 13.28 -10.73
N ARG A 419 32.82 13.62 -12.01
CA ARG A 419 32.15 12.90 -13.11
C ARG A 419 32.45 11.41 -13.11
N LEU A 420 33.69 11.01 -12.81
CA LEU A 420 34.10 9.61 -12.86
C LEU A 420 33.51 8.85 -11.67
N LEU A 421 33.52 9.46 -10.48
CA LEU A 421 32.93 8.89 -9.27
C LEU A 421 31.42 8.66 -9.43
N MET A 422 30.69 9.64 -9.97
CA MET A 422 29.25 9.48 -10.26
C MET A 422 29.01 8.39 -11.32
N ALA A 423 29.79 8.38 -12.41
CA ALA A 423 29.64 7.35 -13.45
C ALA A 423 29.89 5.93 -12.89
N VAL A 424 30.92 5.75 -12.07
CA VAL A 424 31.22 4.48 -11.41
C VAL A 424 30.10 4.08 -10.46
N GLY A 425 29.60 5.00 -9.63
CA GLY A 425 28.56 4.67 -8.66
C GLY A 425 27.18 4.40 -9.29
N VAL A 426 26.77 5.15 -10.32
CA VAL A 426 25.54 4.85 -11.07
C VAL A 426 25.66 3.55 -11.86
N THR A 427 26.85 3.23 -12.39
CA THR A 427 27.14 1.93 -13.01
C THR A 427 27.02 0.80 -11.99
N LEU A 428 27.59 0.98 -10.79
CA LEU A 428 27.49 0.02 -9.69
C LEU A 428 26.03 -0.18 -9.27
N TRP A 429 25.27 0.90 -9.10
CA TRP A 429 23.83 0.86 -8.78
C TRP A 429 23.05 0.05 -9.80
N SER A 430 23.29 0.32 -11.10
CA SER A 430 22.58 -0.34 -12.21
C SER A 430 22.95 -1.82 -12.31
N THR A 431 24.25 -2.12 -12.18
CA THR A 431 24.79 -3.48 -12.26
C THR A 431 24.34 -4.33 -11.07
N THR A 432 24.35 -3.77 -9.86
CA THR A 432 23.93 -4.51 -8.65
C THR A 432 22.42 -4.71 -8.61
N THR A 433 21.64 -3.76 -9.12
CA THR A 433 20.18 -3.91 -9.27
C THR A 433 19.84 -5.01 -10.28
N ILE A 434 20.50 -5.03 -11.45
CA ILE A 434 20.23 -6.08 -12.45
C ILE A 434 20.69 -7.46 -11.98
N LEU A 435 21.90 -7.57 -11.41
CA LEU A 435 22.42 -8.84 -10.87
C LEU A 435 21.57 -9.34 -9.70
N GLY A 436 21.15 -8.45 -8.81
CA GLY A 436 20.23 -8.77 -7.72
C GLY A 436 18.94 -9.41 -8.23
N SER A 437 18.40 -8.97 -9.38
CA SER A 437 17.19 -9.54 -9.97
C SER A 437 17.32 -11.00 -10.43
N PHE A 438 18.53 -11.56 -10.49
CA PHE A 438 18.79 -12.97 -10.81
C PHE A 438 19.07 -13.83 -9.58
N MET A 439 19.12 -13.24 -8.39
CA MET A 439 19.38 -13.99 -7.17
C MET A 439 18.14 -14.79 -6.75
N HIS A 440 18.36 -16.07 -6.47
CA HIS A 440 17.34 -17.01 -5.98
C HIS A 440 17.48 -17.30 -4.48
N GLN A 441 18.56 -16.84 -3.84
CA GLN A 441 18.77 -16.93 -2.40
C GLN A 441 18.63 -15.55 -1.77
N PHE A 442 17.87 -15.48 -0.67
CA PHE A 442 17.60 -14.22 0.03
C PHE A 442 18.88 -13.51 0.50
N GLY A 443 19.87 -14.23 1.03
CA GLY A 443 21.12 -13.61 1.50
C GLY A 443 21.90 -12.89 0.38
N TRP A 444 21.98 -13.49 -0.80
CA TRP A 444 22.59 -12.84 -1.96
C TRP A 444 21.74 -11.67 -2.45
N PHE A 445 20.42 -11.83 -2.53
CA PHE A 445 19.52 -10.73 -2.89
C PHE A 445 19.66 -9.53 -1.95
N LEU A 446 19.69 -9.77 -0.64
CA LEU A 446 19.96 -8.77 0.40
C LEU A 446 21.33 -8.10 0.21
N THR A 447 22.37 -8.88 -0.08
CA THR A 447 23.72 -8.36 -0.35
C THR A 447 23.71 -7.38 -1.53
N PHE A 448 23.07 -7.74 -2.64
CA PHE A 448 22.95 -6.84 -3.79
C PHE A 448 22.10 -5.61 -3.46
N ARG A 449 21.04 -5.73 -2.67
CA ARG A 449 20.25 -4.58 -2.19
C ARG A 449 21.08 -3.63 -1.32
N ALA A 450 21.98 -4.15 -0.49
CA ALA A 450 22.94 -3.33 0.25
C ALA A 450 23.91 -2.61 -0.70
N MET A 451 24.47 -3.32 -1.69
CA MET A 451 25.40 -2.73 -2.66
C MET A 451 24.79 -1.59 -3.48
N VAL A 452 23.47 -1.62 -3.74
CA VAL A 452 22.76 -0.50 -4.38
C VAL A 452 22.90 0.79 -3.56
N GLY A 453 22.93 0.69 -2.22
CA GLY A 453 23.17 1.83 -1.32
C GLY A 453 24.55 2.48 -1.50
N ILE A 454 25.57 1.71 -1.92
CA ILE A 454 26.90 2.25 -2.27
C ILE A 454 26.81 3.13 -3.52
N GLY A 455 26.05 2.69 -4.52
CA GLY A 455 25.80 3.47 -5.73
C GLY A 455 25.05 4.77 -5.44
N GLU A 456 24.03 4.70 -4.58
CA GLU A 456 23.26 5.86 -4.11
C GLU A 456 24.16 6.90 -3.41
N ALA A 457 25.07 6.44 -2.55
CA ALA A 457 26.01 7.30 -1.83
C ALA A 457 26.87 8.18 -2.75
N SER A 458 27.19 7.69 -3.95
CA SER A 458 28.06 8.40 -4.88
C SER A 458 27.45 9.69 -5.44
N TYR A 459 26.24 9.61 -6.01
CA TYR A 459 25.68 10.74 -6.74
C TYR A 459 24.96 11.71 -5.79
N SER A 460 24.34 11.21 -4.70
CA SER A 460 23.67 12.05 -3.69
C SER A 460 24.65 12.96 -2.96
N THR A 461 25.91 12.55 -2.77
CA THR A 461 26.95 13.38 -2.15
C THR A 461 27.64 14.33 -3.14
N ILE A 462 27.78 13.93 -4.40
CA ILE A 462 28.63 14.64 -5.38
C ILE A 462 27.82 15.59 -6.27
N ALA A 463 26.62 15.21 -6.70
CA ALA A 463 25.83 15.96 -7.68
C ALA A 463 25.48 17.40 -7.23
N PRO A 464 25.05 17.64 -5.96
CA PRO A 464 24.80 19.00 -5.47
C PRO A 464 26.04 19.91 -5.58
N THR A 465 27.24 19.36 -5.36
CA THR A 465 28.49 20.13 -5.45
C THR A 465 28.83 20.54 -6.89
N ILE A 466 28.51 19.70 -7.89
CA ILE A 466 28.67 20.06 -9.30
C ILE A 466 27.67 21.14 -9.67
N ILE A 467 26.41 20.99 -9.27
CA ILE A 467 25.37 22.02 -9.46
C ILE A 467 25.83 23.35 -8.86
N SER A 468 26.48 23.30 -7.68
CA SER A 468 27.02 24.49 -7.01
C SER A 468 28.13 25.20 -7.78
N ASP A 469 28.91 24.45 -8.57
CA ASP A 469 30.00 24.99 -9.38
C ASP A 469 29.56 25.37 -10.80
N LEU A 470 28.36 24.94 -11.24
CA LEU A 470 27.76 25.30 -12.53
C LEU A 470 26.88 26.55 -12.44
N PHE A 471 26.22 26.77 -11.29
CA PHE A 471 25.23 27.82 -11.11
C PHE A 471 25.55 28.67 -9.89
N VAL A 472 25.23 29.97 -9.98
CA VAL A 472 25.40 30.95 -8.90
C VAL A 472 24.05 31.47 -8.39
N ASN A 473 24.06 32.02 -7.18
CA ASN A 473 22.96 32.81 -6.61
C ASN A 473 21.60 32.08 -6.67
N SER A 474 20.52 32.79 -7.00
CA SER A 474 19.15 32.27 -7.07
C SER A 474 18.99 31.10 -8.04
N VAL A 475 19.78 31.05 -9.12
CA VAL A 475 19.73 29.96 -10.11
C VAL A 475 20.24 28.66 -9.51
N ARG A 476 21.24 28.70 -8.62
CA ARG A 476 21.72 27.50 -7.92
C ARG A 476 20.61 26.85 -7.10
N SER A 477 19.86 27.64 -6.33
CA SER A 477 18.75 27.16 -5.52
C SER A 477 17.60 26.59 -6.36
N GLN A 478 17.37 27.11 -7.58
CA GLN A 478 16.40 26.55 -8.52
C GLN A 478 16.83 25.18 -9.05
N MET A 479 18.12 25.05 -9.42
CA MET A 479 18.65 23.79 -9.94
C MET A 479 18.74 22.72 -8.85
N LEU A 480 19.08 23.10 -7.62
CA LEU A 480 18.99 22.20 -6.46
C LEU A 480 17.55 21.80 -6.16
N ALA A 481 16.59 22.73 -6.26
CA ALA A 481 15.17 22.38 -6.11
C ALA A 481 14.71 21.40 -7.20
N LEU A 482 15.11 21.59 -8.45
CA LEU A 482 14.84 20.63 -9.54
C LEU A 482 15.49 19.27 -9.30
N PHE A 483 16.70 19.26 -8.73
CA PHE A 483 17.41 18.04 -8.36
C PHE A 483 16.69 17.27 -7.23
N TYR A 484 16.40 17.93 -6.11
CA TYR A 484 15.72 17.29 -4.97
C TYR A 484 14.24 16.99 -5.24
N PHE A 485 13.61 17.72 -6.17
CA PHE A 485 12.27 17.40 -6.70
C PHE A 485 12.21 16.00 -7.33
N ALA A 486 13.32 15.48 -7.85
CA ALA A 486 13.37 14.15 -8.44
C ALA A 486 13.17 13.02 -7.40
N ILE A 487 13.39 13.27 -6.11
CA ILE A 487 13.23 12.24 -5.05
C ILE A 487 11.75 11.79 -4.91
N PRO A 488 10.77 12.68 -4.63
CA PRO A 488 9.37 12.29 -4.52
C PRO A 488 8.79 11.81 -5.86
N VAL A 489 9.20 12.42 -6.98
CA VAL A 489 8.75 12.00 -8.33
C VAL A 489 9.30 10.63 -8.68
N GLY A 490 10.59 10.40 -8.46
CA GLY A 490 11.28 9.14 -8.74
C GLY A 490 10.73 8.00 -7.89
N SER A 491 10.46 8.25 -6.61
CA SER A 491 9.80 7.28 -5.72
C SER A 491 8.40 6.91 -6.25
N GLY A 492 7.57 7.90 -6.58
CA GLY A 492 6.24 7.69 -7.16
C GLY A 492 6.27 6.93 -8.50
N LEU A 493 7.15 7.34 -9.42
CA LEU A 493 7.35 6.67 -10.71
C LEU A 493 7.91 5.25 -10.53
N GLY A 494 8.77 5.02 -9.54
CA GLY A 494 9.34 3.72 -9.21
C GLY A 494 8.26 2.69 -8.85
N TYR A 495 7.29 3.07 -8.04
CA TYR A 495 6.12 2.22 -7.74
C TYR A 495 5.32 1.90 -9.00
N ILE A 496 5.03 2.91 -9.83
CA ILE A 496 4.22 2.75 -11.04
C ILE A 496 4.92 1.86 -12.07
N VAL A 497 6.19 2.14 -12.36
CA VAL A 497 6.99 1.40 -13.35
C VAL A 497 7.27 -0.02 -12.85
N GLY A 498 7.67 -0.18 -11.58
CA GLY A 498 7.93 -1.48 -10.98
C GLY A 498 6.70 -2.40 -11.01
N SER A 499 5.55 -1.88 -10.59
CA SER A 499 4.28 -2.62 -10.60
C SER A 499 3.85 -3.00 -12.03
N LYS A 500 3.87 -2.06 -12.98
CA LYS A 500 3.47 -2.33 -14.38
C LYS A 500 4.41 -3.33 -15.06
N THR A 501 5.71 -3.22 -14.85
CA THR A 501 6.69 -4.09 -15.52
C THR A 501 6.70 -5.50 -14.95
N ALA A 502 6.56 -5.63 -13.62
CA ALA A 502 6.32 -6.92 -12.96
C ALA A 502 5.04 -7.60 -13.50
N HIS A 503 3.96 -6.82 -13.61
CA HIS A 503 2.69 -7.32 -14.13
C HIS A 503 2.78 -7.74 -15.60
N LEU A 504 3.38 -6.91 -16.46
CA LEU A 504 3.50 -7.21 -17.90
C LEU A 504 4.36 -8.46 -18.17
N ALA A 505 5.37 -8.69 -17.35
CA ALA A 505 6.26 -9.84 -17.48
C ALA A 505 5.84 -11.05 -16.61
N ASN A 506 4.73 -10.94 -15.89
CA ASN A 506 4.24 -11.90 -14.89
C ASN A 506 5.34 -12.39 -13.92
N ASN A 507 6.25 -11.49 -13.53
CA ASN A 507 7.39 -11.82 -12.66
C ASN A 507 7.94 -10.55 -12.01
N TRP A 508 7.91 -10.50 -10.69
CA TRP A 508 8.33 -9.36 -9.87
C TRP A 508 9.76 -8.90 -10.14
N ARG A 509 10.65 -9.80 -10.57
CA ARG A 509 12.06 -9.48 -10.88
C ARG A 509 12.18 -8.45 -11.99
N TRP A 510 11.21 -8.36 -12.89
CA TRP A 510 11.21 -7.35 -13.95
C TRP A 510 11.00 -5.92 -13.43
N ALA A 511 10.43 -5.74 -12.23
CA ALA A 511 10.41 -4.45 -11.56
C ALA A 511 11.82 -3.87 -11.36
N LEU A 512 12.82 -4.75 -11.18
CA LEU A 512 14.21 -4.37 -10.98
C LEU A 512 15.02 -4.31 -12.28
N ARG A 513 14.58 -4.96 -13.36
CA ARG A 513 15.36 -5.08 -14.61
C ARG A 513 15.24 -3.89 -15.54
N VAL A 514 14.17 -3.10 -15.40
CA VAL A 514 13.92 -1.95 -16.28
C VAL A 514 14.71 -0.71 -15.85
N THR A 515 14.88 -0.50 -14.55
CA THR A 515 15.58 0.70 -14.04
C THR A 515 17.08 0.78 -14.41
N PRO A 516 17.86 -0.32 -14.54
CA PRO A 516 19.22 -0.29 -15.08
C PRO A 516 19.35 0.31 -16.48
N ILE A 517 18.31 0.26 -17.31
CA ILE A 517 18.32 0.88 -18.65
C ILE A 517 18.39 2.41 -18.50
N LEU A 518 17.62 2.98 -17.57
CA LEU A 518 17.69 4.40 -17.25
C LEU A 518 19.04 4.77 -16.65
N GLY A 519 19.61 3.89 -15.82
CA GLY A 519 20.96 4.05 -15.28
C GLY A 519 22.04 4.08 -16.37
N LEU A 520 21.94 3.24 -17.40
CA LEU A 520 22.85 3.28 -18.55
C LEU A 520 22.77 4.61 -19.30
N ILE A 521 21.55 5.11 -19.54
CA ILE A 521 21.34 6.43 -20.15
C ILE A 521 21.95 7.52 -19.27
N ALA A 522 21.74 7.46 -17.95
CA ALA A 522 22.31 8.41 -17.00
C ALA A 522 23.85 8.39 -17.03
N VAL A 523 24.49 7.22 -17.12
CA VAL A 523 25.96 7.12 -17.24
C VAL A 523 26.46 7.79 -18.53
N VAL A 524 25.79 7.57 -19.66
CA VAL A 524 26.12 8.24 -20.93
C VAL A 524 26.01 9.76 -20.77
N LEU A 525 24.91 10.24 -20.18
CA LEU A 525 24.70 11.66 -19.91
C LEU A 525 25.77 12.24 -18.98
N ILE A 526 26.19 11.52 -17.94
CA ILE A 526 27.26 11.94 -17.01
C ILE A 526 28.59 12.14 -17.75
N PHE A 527 28.91 11.29 -18.74
CA PHE A 527 30.12 11.48 -19.55
C PHE A 527 30.06 12.71 -20.46
N LEU A 528 28.87 13.17 -20.82
CA LEU A 528 28.67 14.41 -21.58
C LEU A 528 28.79 15.66 -20.69
N ILE A 529 28.69 15.52 -19.37
CA ILE A 529 28.84 16.64 -18.43
C ILE A 529 30.32 17.07 -18.37
N LYS A 530 30.56 18.36 -18.59
CA LYS A 530 31.85 18.99 -18.37
C LYS A 530 31.98 19.37 -16.89
N ASP A 531 32.75 18.61 -16.10
CA ASP A 531 32.99 18.89 -14.67
C ASP A 531 33.70 20.25 -14.53
N PRO A 532 33.06 21.28 -13.95
CA PRO A 532 33.70 22.56 -13.71
C PRO A 532 34.81 22.42 -12.67
N LYS A 533 35.78 23.34 -12.70
CA LYS A 533 36.76 23.47 -11.62
C LYS A 533 36.02 23.82 -10.31
N ARG A 534 36.53 23.37 -9.17
CA ARG A 534 35.89 23.61 -7.86
C ARG A 534 35.92 25.11 -7.57
N GLY A 535 34.76 25.69 -7.23
CA GLY A 535 34.62 27.13 -7.04
C GLY A 535 34.64 27.95 -8.33
N ALA A 536 34.46 27.32 -9.51
CA ALA A 536 34.46 28.03 -10.80
C ALA A 536 33.35 29.09 -10.90
N SER A 537 32.19 28.83 -10.31
CA SER A 537 31.07 29.76 -10.21
C SER A 537 31.35 30.92 -9.24
N GLU A 538 32.31 30.75 -8.32
CA GLU A 538 32.67 31.70 -7.26
C GLU A 538 34.01 32.39 -7.51
N ALA A 539 34.48 32.40 -8.78
CA ALA A 539 35.72 33.02 -9.23
C ALA A 539 37.00 32.57 -8.48
N SER A 540 36.97 31.42 -7.80
CA SER A 540 38.11 30.92 -7.02
C SER A 540 38.98 29.98 -7.86
N HIS A 541 40.16 30.43 -8.29
CA HIS A 541 41.09 29.63 -9.07
C HIS A 541 42.23 29.04 -8.21
N ASN A 542 42.58 27.76 -8.46
CA ASN A 542 43.70 27.04 -7.85
C ASN A 542 43.55 26.59 -6.37
N LEU A 543 42.35 26.32 -5.88
CA LEU A 543 42.17 25.72 -4.56
C LEU A 543 42.73 24.28 -4.49
N GLN A 544 43.51 23.97 -3.46
CA GLN A 544 44.05 22.63 -3.20
C GLN A 544 43.29 21.92 -2.07
N PRO A 545 43.08 20.60 -2.16
CA PRO A 545 42.40 19.84 -1.11
C PRO A 545 43.27 19.75 0.15
N THR A 546 42.64 19.86 1.32
CA THR A 546 43.28 19.66 2.64
C THR A 546 43.21 18.19 3.08
N SER A 547 43.70 17.83 4.28
CA SER A 547 43.55 16.46 4.80
C SER A 547 42.14 16.21 5.34
N PHE A 548 41.65 14.97 5.28
CA PHE A 548 40.28 14.62 5.73
C PHE A 548 40.01 15.02 7.18
N LEU A 549 40.95 14.75 8.08
CA LEU A 549 40.80 15.08 9.50
C LEU A 549 40.75 16.61 9.71
N THR A 550 41.49 17.37 8.89
CA THR A 550 41.40 18.84 8.90
C THR A 550 40.04 19.31 8.40
N ASP A 551 39.50 18.69 7.34
CA ASP A 551 38.20 19.05 6.79
C ASP A 551 37.09 18.81 7.81
N VAL A 552 37.03 17.63 8.42
CA VAL A 552 36.06 17.30 9.48
C VAL A 552 36.19 18.27 10.66
N LYS A 553 37.43 18.59 11.09
CA LYS A 553 37.66 19.53 12.19
C LYS A 553 37.16 20.95 11.87
N GLU A 554 37.34 21.42 10.64
CA GLU A 554 36.85 22.74 10.23
C GLU A 554 35.32 22.75 10.04
N LEU A 555 34.72 21.65 9.58
CA LEU A 555 33.27 21.50 9.49
C LEU A 555 32.60 21.54 10.86
N VAL A 556 33.12 20.79 11.84
CA VAL A 556 32.56 20.79 13.21
C VAL A 556 32.69 22.16 13.90
N LYS A 557 33.68 22.97 13.52
CA LYS A 557 33.81 24.35 14.02
C LYS A 557 32.85 25.35 13.35
N ASN A 558 32.30 25.03 12.19
CA ASN A 558 31.37 25.90 11.47
C ASN A 558 29.99 25.82 12.13
N ARG A 559 29.59 26.91 12.80
CA ARG A 559 28.37 26.92 13.63
C ARG A 559 27.13 26.82 12.76
N SER A 560 27.08 27.56 11.65
CA SER A 560 25.95 27.50 10.73
C SER A 560 25.77 26.11 10.13
N PHE A 561 26.86 25.44 9.75
CA PHE A 561 26.81 24.06 9.24
C PHE A 561 26.30 23.06 10.28
N MET A 562 26.82 23.12 11.51
CA MET A 562 26.40 22.19 12.57
C MET A 562 24.95 22.42 13.01
N LEU A 563 24.52 23.67 13.17
CA LEU A 563 23.16 24.01 13.58
C LEU A 563 22.14 23.68 12.48
N SER A 564 22.45 23.97 11.22
CA SER A 564 21.57 23.60 10.10
C SER A 564 21.47 22.09 9.92
N THR A 565 22.57 21.35 10.13
CA THR A 565 22.57 19.88 10.11
C THR A 565 21.71 19.32 11.25
N ALA A 566 21.79 19.89 12.45
CA ALA A 566 20.91 19.51 13.56
C ALA A 566 19.43 19.80 13.24
N GLY A 567 19.12 20.98 12.69
CA GLY A 567 17.77 21.34 12.25
C GLY A 567 17.22 20.40 11.17
N PHE A 568 18.03 20.04 10.18
CA PHE A 568 17.62 19.09 9.14
C PHE A 568 17.51 17.65 9.66
N THR A 569 18.32 17.26 10.65
CA THR A 569 18.17 15.97 11.34
C THR A 569 16.80 15.88 12.01
N CYS A 570 16.29 16.97 12.61
CA CYS A 570 14.93 17.01 13.15
C CYS A 570 13.87 16.85 12.05
N VAL A 571 14.06 17.47 10.88
CA VAL A 571 13.17 17.29 9.71
C VAL A 571 13.13 15.82 9.29
N ALA A 572 14.30 15.19 9.14
CA ALA A 572 14.42 13.78 8.77
C ALA A 572 13.81 12.85 9.83
N PHE A 573 14.01 13.15 11.12
CA PHE A 573 13.40 12.41 12.23
C PHE A 573 11.89 12.34 12.09
N VAL A 574 11.25 13.49 11.88
CA VAL A 574 9.79 13.60 11.79
C VAL A 574 9.27 12.91 10.54
N ALA A 575 9.94 13.12 9.40
CA ALA A 575 9.59 12.46 8.15
C ALA A 575 9.66 10.93 8.27
N GLY A 576 10.73 10.38 8.86
CA GLY A 576 10.88 8.93 9.05
C GLY A 576 9.84 8.34 10.01
N ALA A 577 9.57 9.01 11.13
CA ALA A 577 8.60 8.55 12.13
C ALA A 577 7.18 8.51 11.55
N LEU A 578 6.77 9.58 10.85
CA LEU A 578 5.46 9.67 10.23
C LEU A 578 5.32 8.75 9.00
N ALA A 579 6.38 8.57 8.21
CA ALA A 579 6.34 7.63 7.08
C ALA A 579 6.11 6.18 7.54
N TRP A 580 6.69 5.79 8.67
CA TRP A 580 6.57 4.43 9.19
C TRP A 580 5.28 4.22 10.01
N TRP A 581 5.02 5.08 11.00
CA TRP A 581 3.92 4.90 11.94
C TRP A 581 2.64 5.64 11.55
N GLY A 582 2.71 6.67 10.70
CA GLY A 582 1.58 7.51 10.32
C GLY A 582 0.41 6.72 9.72
N PRO A 583 0.62 5.85 8.71
CA PRO A 583 -0.45 5.04 8.13
C PRO A 583 -1.13 4.13 9.16
N THR A 584 -0.34 3.40 9.97
CA THR A 584 -0.85 2.52 11.02
C THR A 584 -1.65 3.29 12.06
N TYR A 585 -1.12 4.44 12.49
CA TYR A 585 -1.77 5.29 13.46
C TYR A 585 -3.13 5.83 12.97
N ILE A 586 -3.16 6.38 11.75
CA ILE A 586 -4.39 6.87 11.12
C ILE A 586 -5.37 5.71 10.93
N HIS A 587 -4.88 4.54 10.51
CA HIS A 587 -5.71 3.36 10.35
C HIS A 587 -6.41 2.94 11.64
N MET A 588 -5.67 2.86 12.75
CA MET A 588 -6.22 2.54 14.07
C MET A 588 -7.29 3.55 14.53
N GLY A 589 -7.04 4.84 14.31
CA GLY A 589 -8.01 5.87 14.68
C GLY A 589 -9.27 5.88 13.80
N LEU A 590 -9.12 5.64 12.49
CA LEU A 590 -10.25 5.58 11.57
C LEU A 590 -11.14 4.36 11.81
N ARG A 591 -10.58 3.19 12.16
CA ARG A 591 -11.36 1.99 12.50
C ARG A 591 -12.26 2.18 13.73
N MET A 592 -11.89 3.10 14.63
CA MET A 592 -12.70 3.44 15.80
C MET A 592 -13.90 4.34 15.46
N GLN A 593 -14.00 4.82 14.22
CA GLN A 593 -15.17 5.57 13.76
C GLN A 593 -16.30 4.62 13.33
N PRO A 594 -17.57 4.97 13.60
CA PRO A 594 -18.72 4.21 13.12
C PRO A 594 -18.68 4.05 11.59
N GLY A 595 -18.79 2.82 11.08
CA GLY A 595 -18.81 2.53 9.65
C GLY A 595 -17.45 2.29 8.97
N ASN A 596 -16.34 2.34 9.72
CA ASN A 596 -14.98 2.10 9.21
C ASN A 596 -14.34 0.82 9.78
N GLU A 597 -15.13 -0.09 10.37
CA GLU A 597 -14.65 -1.30 11.07
C GLU A 597 -13.82 -2.22 10.16
N ASP A 598 -14.16 -2.28 8.87
CA ASP A 598 -13.50 -3.11 7.84
C ASP A 598 -12.41 -2.36 7.04
N LEU A 599 -11.99 -1.17 7.49
CA LEU A 599 -10.96 -0.41 6.79
C LEU A 599 -9.67 -1.23 6.69
N GLN A 600 -9.03 -1.26 5.52
CA GLN A 600 -7.75 -1.95 5.33
C GLN A 600 -6.58 -0.98 5.51
N LEU A 601 -5.49 -1.45 6.12
CA LEU A 601 -4.26 -0.66 6.31
C LEU A 601 -3.65 -0.21 4.97
N ASP A 602 -3.78 -1.04 3.93
CA ASP A 602 -3.24 -0.76 2.60
C ASP A 602 -3.92 0.45 1.94
N ASP A 603 -5.23 0.62 2.13
CA ASP A 603 -5.97 1.77 1.60
C ASP A 603 -5.55 3.08 2.29
N VAL A 604 -5.29 3.03 3.61
CA VAL A 604 -4.80 4.18 4.39
C VAL A 604 -3.37 4.53 3.97
N SER A 605 -2.51 3.52 3.81
CA SER A 605 -1.12 3.66 3.37
C SER A 605 -1.03 4.26 1.97
N TYR A 606 -1.89 3.82 1.04
CA TYR A 606 -2.00 4.39 -0.29
C TYR A 606 -2.37 5.88 -0.27
N LYS A 607 -3.42 6.25 0.49
CA LYS A 607 -3.83 7.66 0.65
C LYS A 607 -2.72 8.51 1.26
N PHE A 608 -2.05 8.00 2.30
CA PHE A 608 -0.93 8.68 2.93
C PHE A 608 0.23 8.91 1.95
N GLY A 609 0.56 7.89 1.14
CA GLY A 609 1.60 7.99 0.10
C GLY A 609 1.28 9.03 -0.97
N LEU A 610 0.03 9.11 -1.45
CA LEU A 610 -0.39 10.14 -2.40
C LEU A 610 -0.29 11.56 -1.81
N VAL A 611 -0.73 11.71 -0.57
CA VAL A 611 -0.62 12.98 0.18
C VAL A 611 0.84 13.39 0.31
N ALA A 612 1.72 12.46 0.68
CA ALA A 612 3.15 12.72 0.82
C ALA A 612 3.82 13.12 -0.49
N MET A 613 3.49 12.43 -1.59
CA MET A 613 3.98 12.78 -2.92
C MET A 613 3.52 14.18 -3.33
N GLY A 614 2.23 14.48 -3.19
CA GLY A 614 1.67 15.81 -3.49
C GLY A 614 2.30 16.91 -2.65
N ALA A 615 2.53 16.63 -1.36
CA ALA A 615 3.17 17.56 -0.45
C ALA A 615 4.62 17.84 -0.83
N GLY A 616 5.40 16.83 -1.22
CA GLY A 616 6.77 17.00 -1.71
C GLY A 616 6.84 17.79 -3.03
N LEU A 617 5.92 17.53 -3.96
CA LEU A 617 5.80 18.24 -5.25
C LEU A 617 5.54 19.73 -5.09
N ILE A 618 4.85 20.13 -4.02
CA ILE A 618 4.51 21.53 -3.74
C ILE A 618 5.55 22.16 -2.82
N GLY A 619 5.92 21.48 -1.73
CA GLY A 619 6.78 22.00 -0.68
C GLY A 619 8.19 22.33 -1.16
N VAL A 620 8.85 21.41 -1.90
CA VAL A 620 10.24 21.63 -2.34
C VAL A 620 10.37 22.85 -3.27
N PRO A 621 9.56 22.98 -4.35
CA PRO A 621 9.60 24.18 -5.18
C PRO A 621 9.16 25.45 -4.45
N LEU A 622 8.15 25.36 -3.57
CA LEU A 622 7.66 26.50 -2.80
C LEU A 622 8.75 27.08 -1.90
N GLY A 623 9.53 26.23 -1.22
CA GLY A 623 10.67 26.67 -0.41
C GLY A 623 11.69 27.46 -1.23
N SER A 624 12.07 26.96 -2.41
CA SER A 624 13.01 27.65 -3.31
C SER A 624 12.47 28.99 -3.83
N VAL A 625 11.19 29.05 -4.21
CA VAL A 625 10.55 30.30 -4.68
C VAL A 625 10.47 31.34 -3.55
N LEU A 626 10.15 30.92 -2.32
CA LEU A 626 10.12 31.80 -1.16
C LEU A 626 11.51 32.37 -0.86
N ALA A 627 12.55 31.52 -0.89
CA ALA A 627 13.93 31.96 -0.70
C ALA A 627 14.33 33.01 -1.73
N GLN A 628 14.02 32.81 -3.01
CA GLN A 628 14.33 33.77 -4.07
C GLN A 628 13.67 35.14 -3.86
N ARG A 629 12.38 35.16 -3.50
CA ARG A 629 11.64 36.41 -3.29
C ARG A 629 12.09 37.17 -2.03
N LEU A 630 12.50 36.44 -0.99
CA LEU A 630 12.87 37.02 0.29
C LEU A 630 14.34 37.43 0.38
N ARG A 631 15.25 36.78 -0.37
CA ARG A 631 16.69 37.11 -0.37
C ARG A 631 16.98 38.56 -0.71
N GLY A 632 16.21 39.17 -1.62
CA GLY A 632 16.36 40.59 -1.97
C GLY A 632 15.95 41.57 -0.86
N ARG A 633 15.28 41.10 0.19
CA ARG A 633 14.85 41.93 1.34
C ARG A 633 15.57 41.57 2.64
N ILE A 634 15.90 40.30 2.83
CA ILE A 634 16.47 39.76 4.07
C ILE A 634 17.65 38.85 3.69
N GLU A 635 18.88 39.30 3.98
CA GLU A 635 20.12 38.61 3.61
C GLU A 635 20.24 37.20 4.23
N ASN A 636 19.66 36.98 5.41
CA ASN A 636 19.62 35.70 6.13
C ASN A 636 18.25 35.01 6.09
N CYS A 637 17.48 35.12 5.00
CA CYS A 637 16.13 34.54 4.94
C CYS A 637 16.08 33.00 4.95
N ASP A 638 17.12 32.32 4.44
CA ASP A 638 17.09 30.86 4.22
C ASP A 638 16.79 30.06 5.51
N PRO A 639 17.48 30.29 6.65
CA PRO A 639 17.16 29.58 7.88
C PRO A 639 15.81 30.02 8.47
N TYR A 640 15.36 31.26 8.26
CA TYR A 640 14.04 31.70 8.71
C TYR A 640 12.91 30.94 8.00
N ILE A 641 13.04 30.68 6.69
CA ILE A 641 12.04 29.90 5.95
C ILE A 641 11.96 28.47 6.50
N CYS A 642 13.10 27.84 6.78
CA CYS A 642 13.14 26.50 7.38
C CYS A 642 12.51 26.52 8.79
N ALA A 643 12.84 27.50 9.62
CA ALA A 643 12.29 27.65 10.97
C ALA A 643 10.77 27.86 10.96
N VAL A 644 10.27 28.77 10.11
CA VAL A 644 8.84 29.03 9.96
C VAL A 644 8.12 27.79 9.43
N GLY A 645 8.70 27.06 8.47
CA GLY A 645 8.17 25.80 7.97
C GLY A 645 7.95 24.78 9.09
N LEU A 646 8.94 24.61 9.98
CA LEU A 646 8.85 23.71 11.14
C LEU A 646 7.86 24.19 12.20
N PHE A 647 7.82 25.49 12.50
CA PHE A 647 6.86 26.03 13.47
C PHE A 647 5.41 25.99 12.99
N ILE A 648 5.18 26.01 11.67
CA ILE A 648 3.84 25.76 11.10
C ILE A 648 3.56 24.26 11.06
N SER A 649 4.55 23.43 10.72
CA SER A 649 4.35 21.98 10.66
C SER A 649 3.97 21.38 12.02
N ALA A 650 4.62 21.79 13.12
CA ALA A 650 4.36 21.28 14.46
C ALA A 650 2.87 21.29 14.91
N PRO A 651 2.15 22.42 14.86
CA PRO A 651 0.73 22.43 15.21
C PRO A 651 -0.13 21.66 14.20
N MET A 652 0.27 21.58 12.93
CA MET A 652 -0.48 20.81 11.91
C MET A 652 -0.31 19.30 12.11
N VAL A 653 0.89 18.82 12.45
CA VAL A 653 1.15 17.43 12.86
C VAL A 653 0.36 17.12 14.13
N PHE A 654 0.38 18.00 15.13
CA PHE A 654 -0.42 17.82 16.35
C PHE A 654 -1.91 17.69 16.04
N ALA A 655 -2.46 18.59 15.21
CA ALA A 655 -3.86 18.52 14.77
C ALA A 655 -4.16 17.22 14.01
N ALA A 656 -3.28 16.82 13.10
CA ALA A 656 -3.40 15.55 12.37
C ALA A 656 -3.39 14.33 13.30
N LEU A 657 -2.69 14.41 14.44
CA LEU A 657 -2.65 13.34 15.43
C LEU A 657 -3.91 13.26 16.29
N ILE A 658 -4.67 14.32 16.52
CA ILE A 658 -5.87 14.24 17.38
C ILE A 658 -7.17 13.94 16.62
N LEU A 659 -7.19 14.16 15.30
CA LEU A 659 -8.37 14.01 14.45
C LEU A 659 -8.72 12.61 13.89
N PRO A 660 -7.86 11.57 13.91
CA PRO A 660 -8.18 10.29 13.28
C PRO A 660 -9.45 9.61 13.81
N GLN A 661 -9.85 9.86 15.06
CA GLN A 661 -11.07 9.30 15.65
C GLN A 661 -12.33 10.15 15.39
N THR A 662 -12.18 11.40 14.93
CA THR A 662 -13.30 12.33 14.76
C THR A 662 -13.58 12.64 13.30
N ASN A 663 -12.55 12.89 12.49
CA ASN A 663 -12.71 13.25 11.09
C ASN A 663 -11.48 12.85 10.27
N GLY A 664 -11.64 11.79 9.47
CA GLY A 664 -10.56 11.30 8.62
C GLY A 664 -10.13 12.27 7.53
N THR A 665 -11.07 13.00 6.92
CA THR A 665 -10.77 13.97 5.86
C THR A 665 -9.92 15.13 6.39
N MET A 666 -10.31 15.70 7.54
CA MET A 666 -9.53 16.77 8.18
C MET A 666 -8.15 16.28 8.60
N CYS A 667 -8.04 15.04 9.12
CA CYS A 667 -6.75 14.42 9.42
C CYS A 667 -5.82 14.44 8.18
N PHE A 668 -6.27 13.94 7.02
CA PHE A 668 -5.45 13.95 5.81
C PHE A 668 -5.12 15.36 5.27
N ILE A 669 -6.01 16.35 5.44
CA ILE A 669 -5.72 17.75 5.10
C ILE A 669 -4.59 18.30 5.97
N PHE A 670 -4.64 18.08 7.28
CA PHE A 670 -3.57 18.52 8.18
C PHE A 670 -2.26 17.79 7.93
N VAL A 671 -2.30 16.48 7.64
CA VAL A 671 -1.12 15.72 7.20
C VAL A 671 -0.52 16.35 5.94
N PHE A 672 -1.34 16.71 4.95
CA PHE A 672 -0.88 17.34 3.72
C PHE A 672 -0.20 18.68 3.99
N ILE A 673 -0.84 19.57 4.77
CA ILE A 673 -0.27 20.89 5.09
C ILE A 673 1.04 20.74 5.87
N ALA A 674 1.06 19.89 6.90
CA ALA A 674 2.25 19.61 7.69
C ALA A 674 3.41 19.17 6.79
N GLN A 675 3.17 18.20 5.91
CA GLN A 675 4.19 17.71 4.99
C GLN A 675 4.64 18.76 3.97
N VAL A 676 3.74 19.62 3.47
CA VAL A 676 4.14 20.73 2.57
C VAL A 676 5.12 21.66 3.28
N THR A 677 4.78 22.06 4.51
CA THR A 677 5.59 22.99 5.30
C THR A 677 6.90 22.38 5.78
N LEU A 678 6.90 21.09 6.13
CA LEU A 678 8.11 20.33 6.44
C LEU A 678 9.04 20.25 5.22
N ASN A 679 8.46 20.05 4.03
CA ASN A 679 9.22 19.91 2.77
C ASN A 679 9.84 21.22 2.23
N LEU A 680 9.53 22.38 2.82
CA LEU A 680 10.15 23.67 2.44
C LEU A 680 11.68 23.66 2.63
N SER A 681 12.17 22.85 3.58
CA SER A 681 13.56 22.91 4.04
C SER A 681 14.56 22.18 3.12
N TRP A 682 14.13 21.17 2.34
CA TRP A 682 15.05 20.26 1.65
C TRP A 682 16.04 20.94 0.71
N SER A 683 15.56 21.78 -0.22
CA SER A 683 16.46 22.46 -1.17
C SER A 683 17.23 23.61 -0.52
N ILE A 684 16.66 24.24 0.52
CA ILE A 684 17.24 25.42 1.18
C ILE A 684 18.43 25.01 2.04
N VAL A 685 18.31 23.91 2.80
CA VAL A 685 19.39 23.38 3.64
C VAL A 685 20.60 23.00 2.80
N ALA A 686 20.38 22.31 1.67
CA ALA A 686 21.46 21.94 0.76
C ALA A 686 22.16 23.18 0.18
N ASP A 687 21.41 24.19 -0.26
CA ASP A 687 22.01 25.44 -0.75
C ASP A 687 22.79 26.18 0.35
N MET A 688 22.27 26.18 1.58
CA MET A 688 22.94 26.76 2.74
C MET A 688 24.27 26.09 3.06
N LEU A 689 24.31 24.76 3.06
CA LEU A 689 25.55 24.00 3.20
C LEU A 689 26.59 24.45 2.18
N LEU A 690 26.19 24.60 0.92
CA LEU A 690 27.11 24.91 -0.17
C LEU A 690 27.72 26.30 -0.08
N TYR A 691 27.01 27.32 0.43
CA TYR A 691 27.60 28.67 0.59
C TYR A 691 28.30 28.93 1.93
N VAL A 692 28.07 28.14 2.98
CA VAL A 692 28.81 28.28 4.25
C VAL A 692 30.07 27.42 4.30
N VAL A 693 30.24 26.50 3.33
CA VAL A 693 31.40 25.61 3.22
C VAL A 693 32.21 25.93 1.96
N VAL A 694 33.53 26.00 2.13
CA VAL A 694 34.50 26.26 1.05
C VAL A 694 34.45 25.14 -0.01
N PRO A 695 34.56 25.45 -1.32
CA PRO A 695 34.39 24.47 -2.40
C PRO A 695 35.16 23.16 -2.27
N THR A 696 36.37 23.17 -1.72
CA THR A 696 37.22 21.97 -1.54
C THR A 696 36.77 21.02 -0.44
N ARG A 697 35.70 21.33 0.29
CA ARG A 697 35.17 20.54 1.41
C ARG A 697 33.68 20.21 1.28
N ARG A 698 33.03 20.63 0.18
CA ARG A 698 31.57 20.56 0.01
C ARG A 698 31.08 19.12 -0.03
N SER A 699 31.78 18.22 -0.71
CA SER A 699 31.36 16.82 -0.81
C SER A 699 31.50 16.11 0.54
N THR A 700 32.56 16.42 1.30
CA THR A 700 32.73 15.95 2.67
C THR A 700 31.63 16.48 3.61
N ALA A 701 31.21 17.75 3.43
CA ALA A 701 30.13 18.35 4.21
C ALA A 701 28.77 17.71 3.91
N GLU A 702 28.43 17.50 2.64
CA GLU A 702 27.23 16.77 2.20
C GLU A 702 27.19 15.37 2.81
N ALA A 703 28.29 14.62 2.68
CA ALA A 703 28.40 13.29 3.25
C ALA A 703 28.25 13.25 4.78
N PHE A 704 28.80 14.25 5.48
CA PHE A 704 28.63 14.38 6.93
C PHE A 704 27.17 14.64 7.29
N GLN A 705 26.51 15.58 6.58
CA GLN A 705 25.11 15.90 6.82
C GLN A 705 24.21 14.69 6.59
N ILE A 706 24.39 13.99 5.45
CA ILE A 706 23.69 12.73 5.12
C ILE A 706 23.85 11.70 6.24
N LEU A 707 25.08 11.43 6.68
CA LEU A 707 25.35 10.45 7.72
C LEU A 707 24.59 10.78 9.01
N ILE A 708 24.68 12.02 9.48
CA ILE A 708 24.05 12.45 10.75
C ILE A 708 22.53 12.50 10.62
N SER A 709 22.00 13.07 9.53
CA SER A 709 20.56 13.22 9.33
C SER A 709 19.85 11.90 9.17
N HIS A 710 20.47 10.90 8.52
CA HIS A 710 19.87 9.57 8.43
C HIS A 710 20.04 8.76 9.71
N ALA A 711 21.23 8.77 10.32
CA ALA A 711 21.50 8.01 11.55
C ALA A 711 20.58 8.41 12.71
N LEU A 712 20.46 9.72 12.93
CA LEU A 712 19.72 10.28 14.07
C LEU A 712 18.31 10.75 13.68
N GLY A 713 18.01 10.83 12.38
CA GLY A 713 16.70 11.19 11.86
C GLY A 713 15.91 9.97 11.45
N ASP A 714 15.76 9.74 10.15
CA ASP A 714 14.75 8.84 9.58
C ASP A 714 14.99 7.34 9.84
N ALA A 715 16.24 6.90 10.02
CA ALA A 715 16.53 5.51 10.37
C ALA A 715 16.31 5.23 11.88
N GLY A 716 16.62 6.22 12.74
CA GLY A 716 16.51 6.08 14.19
C GLY A 716 15.12 6.35 14.76
N SER A 717 14.36 7.25 14.14
CA SER A 717 13.09 7.74 14.68
C SER A 717 11.98 6.70 14.77
N PRO A 718 11.77 5.77 13.81
CA PRO A 718 10.71 4.77 13.92
C PRO A 718 10.92 3.84 15.11
N TYR A 719 12.17 3.44 15.36
CA TYR A 719 12.52 2.62 16.53
C TYR A 719 12.27 3.36 17.84
N LEU A 720 12.71 4.62 17.95
CA LEU A 720 12.52 5.42 19.16
C LEU A 720 11.04 5.62 19.49
N VAL A 721 10.23 5.98 18.49
CA VAL A 721 8.76 6.10 18.63
C VAL A 721 8.13 4.77 19.02
N GLY A 722 8.54 3.66 18.38
CA GLY A 722 8.05 2.33 18.76
C GLY A 722 8.38 1.97 20.22
N ALA A 723 9.60 2.25 20.67
CA ALA A 723 10.04 1.96 22.03
C ALA A 723 9.29 2.80 23.08
N ILE A 724 9.10 4.11 22.82
CA ILE A 724 8.31 5.00 23.68
C ILE A 724 6.85 4.51 23.72
N SER A 725 6.27 4.14 22.58
CA SER A 725 4.91 3.59 22.50
C SER A 725 4.76 2.32 23.35
N VAL A 726 5.70 1.36 23.28
CA VAL A 726 5.66 0.14 24.11
C VAL A 726 5.77 0.47 25.60
N ALA A 727 6.65 1.41 25.98
CA ALA A 727 6.80 1.83 27.37
C ALA A 727 5.50 2.45 27.91
N ILE A 728 4.86 3.33 27.12
CA ILE A 728 3.58 3.95 27.47
C ILE A 728 2.47 2.90 27.54
N LYS A 729 2.41 1.97 26.57
CA LYS A 729 1.44 0.86 26.55
C LYS A 729 1.52 0.03 27.83
N ASN A 730 2.73 -0.34 28.26
CA ASN A 730 2.95 -1.12 29.47
C ASN A 730 2.50 -0.36 30.72
N HIS A 731 2.75 0.96 30.77
CA HIS A 731 2.27 1.81 31.86
C HIS A 731 0.73 1.89 31.89
N LEU A 732 0.09 2.20 30.76
CA LEU A 732 -1.37 2.25 30.62
C LEU A 732 -2.05 0.91 30.92
N SER A 733 -1.40 -0.23 30.61
CA SER A 733 -1.92 -1.57 30.89
C SER A 733 -1.79 -1.95 32.38
N SER A 734 -0.89 -1.31 33.13
CA SER A 734 -0.58 -1.65 34.53
C SER A 734 -1.47 -0.93 35.58
N GLU A 735 -2.23 0.10 35.18
CA GLU A 735 -3.19 0.81 36.04
C GLU A 735 -4.64 0.70 35.50
N PRO A 736 -5.35 -0.43 35.72
CA PRO A 736 -6.69 -0.63 35.14
C PRO A 736 -7.81 0.21 35.79
N LYS A 737 -7.50 1.03 36.81
CA LYS A 737 -8.51 1.64 37.71
C LYS A 737 -8.68 3.16 37.60
N MET A 738 -8.08 3.82 36.62
CA MET A 738 -8.18 5.29 36.44
C MET A 738 -8.86 5.71 35.11
N ILE A 739 -9.64 4.83 34.47
CA ILE A 739 -10.29 5.13 33.17
C ILE A 739 -11.72 5.70 33.33
N SER A 740 -12.18 5.97 34.56
CA SER A 740 -13.38 6.78 34.78
C SER A 740 -13.02 8.19 35.28
N ASN A 741 -13.08 9.16 34.36
CA ASN A 741 -13.28 10.59 34.61
C ASN A 741 -12.14 11.49 35.18
N GLN A 742 -10.90 11.04 35.39
CA GLN A 742 -9.87 11.94 36.00
C GLN A 742 -8.70 12.38 35.11
N SER A 743 -8.39 11.71 33.99
CA SER A 743 -7.23 12.11 33.16
C SER A 743 -7.45 13.38 32.32
N PHE A 744 -8.67 13.92 32.27
CA PHE A 744 -8.97 15.20 31.63
C PHE A 744 -8.68 16.43 32.50
N GLN A 745 -8.31 16.28 33.79
CA GLN A 745 -8.10 17.42 34.69
C GLN A 745 -6.64 17.87 34.86
N SER A 746 -5.63 17.01 34.67
CA SER A 746 -4.25 17.42 34.98
C SER A 746 -3.57 18.22 33.85
N MET A 747 -3.93 17.97 32.59
CA MET A 747 -3.39 18.71 31.44
C MET A 747 -4.25 19.94 31.09
N SER A 748 -5.55 19.92 31.43
CA SER A 748 -6.42 21.09 31.32
C SER A 748 -6.04 22.16 32.33
N GLN A 749 -5.58 21.81 33.54
CA GLN A 749 -5.12 22.79 34.54
C GLN A 749 -3.87 23.57 34.12
N VAL A 750 -3.00 22.98 33.29
CA VAL A 750 -1.83 23.67 32.72
C VAL A 750 -2.25 24.60 31.58
N LEU A 751 -3.31 24.24 30.84
CA LEU A 751 -3.89 25.03 29.76
C LEU A 751 -4.89 26.11 30.25
N GLU A 752 -5.54 25.91 31.40
CA GLU A 752 -6.49 26.84 32.03
C GLU A 752 -5.81 28.14 32.48
N ASN A 753 -4.51 28.11 32.74
CA ASN A 753 -3.73 29.31 33.05
C ASN A 753 -3.37 30.15 31.80
N ALA A 754 -3.73 29.69 30.59
CA ALA A 754 -3.54 30.43 29.36
C ALA A 754 -4.86 30.49 28.56
N THR A 755 -5.50 31.67 28.60
CA THR A 755 -6.58 32.14 27.72
C THR A 755 -8.01 31.55 27.90
N GLU A 756 -8.84 32.26 28.67
CA GLU A 756 -10.30 32.04 28.84
C GLU A 756 -11.13 32.13 27.55
N THR A 757 -10.60 32.66 26.45
CA THR A 757 -11.36 32.85 25.20
C THR A 757 -11.44 31.56 24.37
N VAL A 758 -10.51 30.61 24.55
CA VAL A 758 -10.49 29.32 23.82
C VAL A 758 -11.42 28.29 24.49
N THR A 759 -11.61 28.40 25.81
CA THR A 759 -12.37 27.45 26.63
C THR A 759 -13.87 27.41 26.28
N ASN A 760 -14.44 28.55 25.88
CA ASN A 760 -15.86 28.61 25.48
C ASN A 760 -16.09 28.05 24.07
N THR A 761 -15.08 28.04 23.20
CA THR A 761 -15.18 27.42 21.86
C THR A 761 -14.88 25.91 21.91
N LEU A 762 -14.08 25.45 22.88
CA LEU A 762 -13.76 24.03 23.07
C LEU A 762 -14.87 23.25 23.80
N LYS A 763 -15.67 23.89 24.67
CA LYS A 763 -16.77 23.22 25.41
C LYS A 763 -17.92 22.76 24.50
N ASP A 764 -18.13 23.42 23.36
CA ASP A 764 -19.13 23.02 22.37
C ASP A 764 -18.64 21.90 21.43
N MET A 765 -17.36 21.49 21.52
CA MET A 765 -16.84 20.25 20.94
C MET A 765 -16.83 19.14 22.00
N SER A 766 -18.00 18.69 22.42
CA SER A 766 -18.13 17.50 23.24
C SER A 766 -17.63 16.27 22.47
N PHE A 767 -16.49 15.72 22.90
CA PHE A 767 -15.95 14.46 22.40
C PHE A 767 -16.97 13.33 22.66
N SER A 768 -17.39 12.66 21.59
CA SER A 768 -18.25 11.47 21.66
C SER A 768 -17.60 10.37 22.51
N PRO A 769 -18.38 9.52 23.21
CA PRO A 769 -17.84 8.38 23.95
C PRO A 769 -17.01 7.47 23.02
N ARG A 770 -15.81 7.11 23.47
CA ARG A 770 -14.80 6.39 22.69
C ARG A 770 -15.25 4.97 22.36
N VAL A 771 -15.27 4.62 21.08
CA VAL A 771 -15.75 3.34 20.56
C VAL A 771 -14.53 2.46 20.20
N GLY A 772 -14.39 1.29 20.83
CA GLY A 772 -13.29 0.34 20.59
C GLY A 772 -13.05 -0.61 21.76
N SER A 773 -12.37 -1.74 21.53
CA SER A 773 -11.94 -2.62 22.64
C SER A 773 -10.94 -1.89 23.54
N SER A 774 -10.94 -2.19 24.85
CA SER A 774 -10.02 -1.53 25.80
C SER A 774 -8.55 -1.68 25.37
N GLU A 775 -8.19 -2.79 24.72
CA GLU A 775 -6.83 -3.02 24.25
C GLU A 775 -6.48 -2.17 23.02
N ASP A 776 -7.41 -1.99 22.09
CA ASP A 776 -7.19 -1.19 20.88
C ASP A 776 -7.07 0.29 21.21
N VAL A 777 -7.88 0.78 22.17
CA VAL A 777 -7.77 2.15 22.68
C VAL A 777 -6.40 2.39 23.32
N ILE A 778 -5.93 1.46 24.17
CA ILE A 778 -4.60 1.58 24.80
C ILE A 778 -3.49 1.57 23.74
N LYS A 779 -3.56 0.69 22.73
CA LYS A 779 -2.56 0.66 21.64
C LYS A 779 -2.55 1.98 20.84
N PHE A 780 -3.74 2.51 20.53
CA PHE A 780 -3.88 3.77 19.81
C PHE A 780 -3.31 4.94 20.62
N GLU A 781 -3.68 5.07 21.89
CA GLU A 781 -3.19 6.15 22.77
C GLU A 781 -1.69 6.07 23.01
N ALA A 782 -1.16 4.86 23.22
CA ALA A 782 0.27 4.66 23.39
C ALA A 782 1.07 5.14 22.16
N LEU A 783 0.57 4.85 20.96
CA LEU A 783 1.18 5.33 19.72
C LEU A 783 0.97 6.83 19.51
N GLN A 784 -0.21 7.37 19.84
CA GLN A 784 -0.52 8.80 19.77
C GLN A 784 0.44 9.62 20.64
N TYR A 785 0.58 9.26 21.92
CA TYR A 785 1.45 9.95 22.86
C TYR A 785 2.91 9.85 22.45
N SER A 786 3.32 8.70 21.91
CA SER A 786 4.66 8.58 21.36
C SER A 786 4.88 9.49 20.15
N LEU A 787 3.89 9.63 19.27
CA LEU A 787 3.99 10.50 18.09
C LEU A 787 3.98 11.99 18.45
N PHE A 788 3.44 12.40 19.61
CA PHE A 788 3.62 13.78 20.08
C PHE A 788 5.10 14.15 20.31
N SER A 789 6.00 13.19 20.47
CA SER A 789 7.44 13.51 20.48
C SER A 789 7.91 14.15 19.17
N THR A 790 7.28 13.86 18.03
CA THR A 790 7.69 14.43 16.74
C THR A 790 7.44 15.93 16.68
N THR A 791 6.35 16.43 17.29
CA THR A 791 6.03 17.86 17.30
C THR A 791 7.03 18.65 18.15
N PHE A 792 7.51 18.07 19.25
CA PHE A 792 8.60 18.63 20.05
C PHE A 792 9.91 18.69 19.24
N VAL A 793 10.23 17.62 18.51
CA VAL A 793 11.41 17.58 17.63
C VAL A 793 11.33 18.62 16.51
N GLU A 794 10.15 18.89 15.96
CA GLU A 794 9.96 19.97 14.97
C GLU A 794 10.27 21.35 15.55
N VAL A 795 9.74 21.66 16.74
CA VAL A 795 10.01 22.93 17.43
C VAL A 795 11.51 23.08 17.71
N LEU A 796 12.17 22.01 18.17
CA LEU A 796 13.62 22.00 18.38
C LEU A 796 14.38 22.26 17.08
N GLY A 797 13.97 21.61 15.98
CA GLY A 797 14.52 21.85 14.65
C GLY A 797 14.38 23.31 14.21
N GLY A 798 13.20 23.91 14.44
CA GLY A 798 12.94 25.32 14.17
C GLY A 798 13.86 26.25 14.95
N ILE A 799 14.11 25.95 16.23
CA ILE A 799 15.06 26.69 17.08
C ILE A 799 16.49 26.60 16.54
N PHE A 800 16.93 25.42 16.09
CA PHE A 800 18.26 25.28 15.46
C PHE A 800 18.41 26.14 14.20
N PHE A 801 17.37 26.23 13.37
CA PHE A 801 17.37 27.12 12.21
C PHE A 801 17.35 28.60 12.59
N LEU A 802 16.63 29.01 13.64
CA LEU A 802 16.71 30.38 14.16
C LEU A 802 18.13 30.72 14.63
N PHE A 803 18.80 29.83 15.37
CA PHE A 803 20.18 30.06 15.76
C PHE A 803 21.12 30.08 14.55
N THR A 804 20.85 29.27 13.53
CA THR A 804 21.61 29.30 12.27
C THR A 804 21.54 30.69 11.61
N ALA A 805 20.38 31.36 11.63
CA ALA A 805 20.18 32.69 11.08
C ALA A 805 21.11 33.76 11.69
N CYS A 806 21.54 33.58 12.94
CA CYS A 806 22.47 34.49 13.62
C CYS A 806 23.92 34.37 13.12
N TYR A 807 24.31 33.20 12.62
CA TYR A 807 25.70 32.90 12.21
C TYR A 807 25.89 32.83 10.69
N VAL A 808 24.81 32.59 9.93
CA VAL A 808 24.88 32.23 8.50
C VAL A 808 25.59 33.26 7.63
N ILE A 809 25.37 34.55 7.86
CA ILE A 809 26.04 35.63 7.12
C ILE A 809 27.54 35.64 7.43
N LYS A 810 27.90 35.48 8.70
CA LYS A 810 29.30 35.50 9.15
C LYS A 810 30.07 34.31 8.57
N ASP A 811 29.49 33.11 8.65
CA ASP A 811 30.13 31.89 8.16
C ASP A 811 30.19 31.87 6.61
N ARG A 812 29.17 32.40 5.91
CA ARG A 812 29.22 32.65 4.46
C ARG A 812 30.37 33.58 4.06
N ARG A 813 30.53 34.71 4.76
CA ARG A 813 31.63 35.67 4.51
C ARG A 813 33.00 35.04 4.81
N ARG A 814 33.11 34.25 5.88
CA ARG A 814 34.34 33.52 6.22
C ARG A 814 34.71 32.51 5.14
N ALA A 815 33.75 31.76 4.61
CA ALA A 815 33.99 30.80 3.54
C ALA A 815 34.49 31.49 2.25
N ALA A 816 33.87 32.62 1.88
CA ALA A 816 34.32 33.42 0.74
C ALA A 816 35.74 33.98 0.94
N GLN A 817 36.03 34.53 2.12
CA GLN A 817 37.38 35.05 2.46
C GLN A 817 38.45 33.97 2.48
N GLU A 818 38.17 32.76 2.99
CA GLU A 818 39.12 31.64 2.98
C GLU A 818 39.44 31.18 1.55
N SER A 819 38.45 31.23 0.65
CA SER A 819 38.63 30.92 -0.77
C SER A 819 39.60 31.91 -1.43
N MET A 820 39.34 33.21 -1.27
CA MET A 820 40.19 34.28 -1.82
C MET A 820 41.61 34.30 -1.22
N ALA A 821 41.74 34.08 0.10
CA ALA A 821 43.04 34.07 0.77
C ALA A 821 43.95 32.92 0.30
N LYS A 822 43.37 31.76 -0.07
CA LYS A 822 44.11 30.64 -0.65
C LYS A 822 44.59 30.97 -2.07
N GLU A 823 43.78 31.67 -2.84
CA GLU A 823 44.12 32.12 -4.19
C GLU A 823 45.27 33.14 -4.18
N LEU A 824 45.21 34.15 -3.29
CA LEU A 824 46.28 35.16 -3.16
C LEU A 824 47.64 34.59 -2.72
N ARG A 825 47.64 33.49 -1.95
CA ARG A 825 48.88 32.81 -1.54
C ARG A 825 49.55 32.07 -2.70
N LEU A 826 48.80 31.72 -3.74
CA LEU A 826 49.25 30.97 -4.90
C LEU A 826 49.58 31.86 -6.12
N ALA A 827 49.28 33.16 -6.06
CA ALA A 827 49.58 34.13 -7.13
C ALA A 827 51.09 34.49 -7.19
N PRO A 828 51.71 34.52 -8.39
CA PRO A 828 53.11 34.92 -8.57
C PRO A 828 53.37 36.38 -8.15
N GLY A 829 54.60 36.62 -7.68
CA GLY A 829 54.93 37.58 -6.63
C GLY A 829 54.96 39.09 -6.91
N GLU A 830 54.30 39.64 -7.93
CA GLU A 830 54.43 41.08 -8.21
C GLU A 830 53.18 41.96 -8.04
N ASN A 831 51.96 41.43 -7.83
CA ASN A 831 50.75 42.28 -7.73
C ASN A 831 49.83 41.95 -6.52
N LYS A 832 50.38 41.56 -5.38
CA LYS A 832 49.57 41.10 -4.22
C LYS A 832 48.73 42.19 -3.54
N LYS A 833 49.10 43.48 -3.66
CA LYS A 833 48.40 44.59 -2.98
C LYS A 833 47.37 45.27 -3.89
N ASP A 834 47.74 45.51 -5.15
CA ASP A 834 46.85 46.15 -6.13
C ASP A 834 45.71 45.23 -6.59
N ILE A 835 45.92 43.89 -6.66
CA ILE A 835 44.84 42.92 -6.93
C ILE A 835 43.87 42.84 -5.74
N PHE A 836 44.40 42.85 -4.51
CA PHE A 836 43.58 42.76 -3.30
C PHE A 836 42.68 44.00 -3.14
N ASP A 837 43.21 45.19 -3.41
CA ASP A 837 42.42 46.43 -3.31
C ASP A 837 41.50 46.62 -4.53
N SER A 838 41.88 46.22 -5.76
CA SER A 838 41.02 46.39 -6.94
C SER A 838 39.90 45.35 -7.04
N GLU A 839 40.17 44.06 -6.81
CA GLU A 839 39.15 43.01 -6.92
C GLU A 839 38.18 43.00 -5.74
N CYS A 840 38.64 43.35 -4.53
CA CYS A 840 37.76 43.48 -3.37
C CYS A 840 36.84 44.70 -3.49
N LEU A 841 37.31 45.83 -4.07
CA LEU A 841 36.45 46.97 -4.42
C LEU A 841 35.48 46.59 -5.54
N VAL A 842 35.95 46.00 -6.64
CA VAL A 842 35.08 45.66 -7.78
C VAL A 842 34.01 44.66 -7.36
N MET A 843 34.34 43.65 -6.55
CA MET A 843 33.37 42.65 -6.09
C MET A 843 32.43 43.19 -5.01
N CYS A 844 32.89 44.04 -4.08
CA CYS A 844 31.97 44.73 -3.15
C CYS A 844 31.01 45.68 -3.88
N THR A 845 31.48 46.32 -4.95
CA THR A 845 30.67 47.24 -5.76
C THR A 845 29.73 46.48 -6.71
N ASP A 846 30.16 45.36 -7.28
CA ASP A 846 29.36 44.51 -8.20
C ASP A 846 28.35 43.64 -7.42
N ILE A 847 28.65 43.23 -6.17
CA ILE A 847 27.67 42.64 -5.24
C ILE A 847 26.63 43.70 -4.84
N ALA A 848 27.06 44.91 -4.48
CA ALA A 848 26.13 46.00 -4.11
C ALA A 848 25.28 46.52 -5.29
N LEU A 849 25.78 46.44 -6.52
CA LEU A 849 25.05 46.85 -7.74
C LEU A 849 24.15 45.74 -8.29
N ARG A 850 24.53 44.46 -8.19
CA ARG A 850 23.70 43.31 -8.62
C ARG A 850 22.63 42.90 -7.60
N GLU A 851 22.73 43.34 -6.34
CA GLU A 851 21.66 43.18 -5.34
C GLU A 851 20.60 44.31 -5.43
N ARG A 852 20.86 45.37 -6.21
CA ARG A 852 19.90 46.48 -6.45
C ARG A 852 19.17 46.42 -7.79
N ALA A 853 19.52 45.49 -8.69
CA ALA A 853 18.86 45.24 -9.98
C ALA A 853 18.18 43.87 -9.94
#